data_AF-A0A1V4MKG1-F1
#
_entry.id   AF-A0A1V4MKG1-F1
#
_cell.length_a   1.000
_cell.length_b   1.000
_cell.length_c   1.000
_cell.angle_alpha   90.00
_cell.angle_beta   90.00
_cell.angle_gamma   90.00
#
_symmetry.space_group_name_H-M   'P 1'
#
loop_
_entity.id
_entity.type
_entity.pdbx_description
1 polymer ?
#
loop_
_entity_poly.entity_id
_entity_poly.type
_entity_poly.pdbx_seq_one_letter_code
_entity_poly.pdbx_strand_id
1 'polypeptide(L)'
;MDYYFRRDEQKKQQKGHERYPRRGRFLAVVAVLAVVLVVGGAALAYVAMRSGNERVERLVDRARRIVTVNVMDELPRLHALILEKNGKMVSLGPDSKLEITYRDEFIIRGVKTDVFFERGVTAAITDSGRDNDIGATFRGEPFVDQVMADDTKEFYITVRRDKRKIARIPLQIDVLPQDWLRMARGTENTESRIEFLTQAVKMKPDDVNARKMLARLYVDAGRMKDAVAQYRAVLAKRPDDVHVLGELTRLYEKTERHEEALEVYRKLISLDSKNAEAYAGIARVYEHLENWSRAAANYVVSLRLDPDAVAVRYRLAGVYEKTGEKEKAAAEYEAVLDAMPGNDAVAGILAGLYLDLGRYEEAIDLYRTFISKQPDNAAAYANIALAYSETGETDREIANLEKAFSLEPENHVIAFNLAVAYEKADRRDDAIRTYRRVLELKPDDTEVLERLAGLYLRAKKYKEAVSYYKKIVAVSPRNTAAYSALGFAYQELKDLEKAAASYEKALQLGVKDADIQYNLAVIYDQLGKKKESLAAYEEYAAKEPTVNVLAILADAYLRDGAYDKAVSTYEQLITMKHDNSTFHRGLGRALYLKGEVDRAVKSYKTALKYDREDYRLYLEIAECYEKKGLFEEALEEYTNAYRLNPESRQAMEKIPELRIKLLQEKHNKS
;
A
#
# COMPACT_ATOMS: atom_id res chain seq x y z
N MET A 1 -48.30 -43.40 15.70
CA MET A 1 -48.22 -43.62 17.16
C MET A 1 -49.09 -42.55 17.80
N ASP A 2 -50.40 -42.78 17.94
CA ASP A 2 -51.02 -43.52 19.06
C ASP A 2 -50.43 -43.12 20.40
N TYR A 3 -51.20 -42.44 21.26
CA TYR A 3 -51.56 -42.92 22.61
C TYR A 3 -52.49 -41.97 23.38
N TYR A 4 -53.54 -42.57 23.99
CA TYR A 4 -54.54 -42.07 24.97
C TYR A 4 -55.66 -41.16 24.45
N PHE A 5 -56.93 -41.58 24.23
CA PHE A 5 -57.88 -42.52 24.85
C PHE A 5 -58.49 -42.12 26.22
N ARG A 6 -59.81 -41.87 26.18
CA ARG A 6 -60.91 -42.20 27.13
C ARG A 6 -60.93 -41.63 28.56
N ARG A 7 -62.02 -40.91 28.81
CA ARG A 7 -63.03 -41.11 29.87
C ARG A 7 -64.34 -40.57 29.28
N ASP A 8 -65.54 -41.13 29.43
CA ASP A 8 -66.06 -42.40 29.90
C ASP A 8 -67.57 -42.25 29.67
N GLU A 9 -68.13 -43.00 28.71
CA GLU A 9 -69.57 -43.26 28.71
C GLU A 9 -69.86 -44.33 29.76
N GLN A 10 -70.86 -44.10 30.61
CA GLN A 10 -72.03 -44.99 30.75
C GLN A 10 -72.85 -44.62 32.00
N LYS A 11 -74.09 -44.18 31.80
CA LYS A 11 -75.26 -44.96 32.28
C LYS A 11 -76.57 -44.49 31.61
N LYS A 12 -77.07 -45.45 30.84
CA LYS A 12 -78.34 -45.67 30.14
C LYS A 12 -79.64 -45.10 30.72
N GLN A 13 -80.51 -44.76 29.74
CA GLN A 13 -81.95 -45.05 29.63
C GLN A 13 -82.94 -44.38 30.60
N GLN A 14 -83.84 -43.54 30.05
CA GLN A 14 -85.21 -43.97 29.75
C GLN A 14 -86.08 -42.85 29.14
N LYS A 15 -87.00 -43.30 28.27
CA LYS A 15 -88.30 -42.71 27.87
C LYS A 15 -88.30 -41.63 26.79
N GLY A 16 -88.90 -42.01 25.66
CA GLY A 16 -89.25 -41.13 24.57
C GLY A 16 -90.58 -40.40 24.77
N HIS A 17 -90.84 -39.46 23.86
CA HIS A 17 -92.10 -39.30 23.17
C HIS A 17 -91.92 -38.29 22.04
N GLU A 18 -92.44 -38.65 20.86
CA GLU A 18 -92.66 -37.79 19.70
C GLU A 18 -93.37 -36.48 20.08
N ARG A 19 -93.03 -35.37 19.40
CA ARG A 19 -93.95 -34.23 19.26
C ARG A 19 -93.68 -33.38 18.01
N TYR A 20 -94.74 -33.30 17.21
CA TYR A 20 -95.02 -32.49 16.01
C TYR A 20 -94.75 -30.95 16.15
N PRO A 21 -94.77 -30.19 15.03
CA PRO A 21 -94.08 -28.89 14.91
C PRO A 21 -94.86 -27.70 15.50
N ARG A 22 -94.17 -26.83 16.25
CA ARG A 22 -94.70 -25.61 16.87
C ARG A 22 -94.77 -24.42 15.88
N ARG A 23 -95.80 -24.35 15.03
CA ARG A 23 -96.11 -23.12 14.25
C ARG A 23 -97.40 -22.38 14.69
N GLY A 24 -98.37 -23.03 15.34
CA GLY A 24 -99.69 -22.43 15.62
C GLY A 24 -99.82 -21.55 16.87
N ARG A 25 -99.17 -21.88 18.00
CA ARG A 25 -99.33 -21.12 19.27
C ARG A 25 -98.63 -19.75 19.29
N PHE A 26 -97.69 -19.53 18.37
CA PHE A 26 -96.94 -18.28 18.27
C PHE A 26 -97.76 -17.16 17.61
N LEU A 27 -98.58 -17.49 16.61
CA LEU A 27 -99.44 -16.53 15.89
C LEU A 27 -100.54 -15.93 16.81
N ALA A 28 -101.08 -16.71 17.74
CA ALA A 28 -102.11 -16.25 18.66
C ALA A 28 -101.57 -15.26 19.73
N VAL A 29 -100.35 -15.49 20.24
CA VAL A 29 -99.73 -14.59 21.23
C VAL A 29 -99.29 -13.26 20.57
N VAL A 30 -98.84 -13.32 19.32
CA VAL A 30 -98.49 -12.12 18.53
C VAL A 30 -99.73 -11.27 18.22
N ALA A 31 -100.87 -11.89 17.91
CA ALA A 31 -102.13 -11.18 17.67
C ALA A 31 -102.66 -10.47 18.93
N VAL A 32 -102.56 -11.09 20.11
CA VAL A 32 -102.99 -10.47 21.39
C VAL A 32 -102.05 -9.33 21.80
N LEU A 33 -100.74 -9.49 21.66
CA LEU A 33 -99.78 -8.40 21.89
C LEU A 33 -99.99 -7.22 20.94
N ALA A 34 -100.27 -7.47 19.66
CA ALA A 34 -100.58 -6.43 18.69
C ALA A 34 -101.83 -5.63 19.08
N VAL A 35 -102.90 -6.29 19.55
CA VAL A 35 -104.13 -5.61 20.02
C VAL A 35 -103.87 -4.79 21.30
N VAL A 36 -103.10 -5.31 22.26
CA VAL A 36 -102.76 -4.58 23.49
C VAL A 36 -101.90 -3.34 23.20
N LEU A 37 -100.99 -3.42 22.22
CA LEU A 37 -100.16 -2.29 21.79
C LEU A 37 -100.94 -1.24 20.99
N VAL A 38 -101.94 -1.64 20.20
CA VAL A 38 -102.83 -0.71 19.49
C VAL A 38 -103.74 0.04 20.47
N VAL A 39 -104.35 -0.67 21.43
CA VAL A 39 -105.25 -0.06 22.44
C VAL A 39 -104.46 0.75 23.47
N GLY A 40 -103.35 0.22 23.98
CA GLY A 40 -102.45 0.92 24.90
C GLY A 40 -101.73 2.10 24.26
N GLY A 41 -101.35 1.99 22.98
CA GLY A 41 -100.76 3.07 22.18
C GLY A 41 -101.73 4.22 21.92
N ALA A 42 -103.02 3.92 21.66
CA ALA A 42 -104.06 4.94 21.52
C ALA A 42 -104.32 5.69 22.85
N ALA A 43 -104.32 5.00 23.99
CA ALA A 43 -104.45 5.62 25.31
C ALA A 43 -103.25 6.50 25.69
N LEU A 44 -102.03 6.05 25.37
CA LEU A 44 -100.80 6.82 25.56
C LEU A 44 -100.74 8.06 24.65
N ALA A 45 -101.14 7.94 23.37
CA ALA A 45 -101.21 9.06 22.43
C ALA A 45 -102.19 10.16 22.89
N TYR A 46 -103.31 9.75 23.48
CA TYR A 46 -104.28 10.66 24.10
C TYR A 46 -103.71 11.41 25.33
N VAL A 47 -102.83 10.78 26.12
CA VAL A 47 -102.14 11.41 27.27
C VAL A 47 -100.99 12.33 26.81
N ALA A 48 -100.27 11.96 25.75
CA ALA A 48 -99.18 12.75 25.19
C ALA A 48 -99.67 14.09 24.62
N MET A 49 -100.74 14.06 23.80
CA MET A 49 -101.38 15.26 23.23
C MET A 49 -101.86 16.28 24.27
N ARG A 50 -102.02 15.88 25.54
CA ARG A 50 -102.55 16.72 26.63
C ARG A 50 -101.52 17.13 27.67
N SER A 51 -100.34 16.50 27.72
CA SER A 51 -99.35 16.72 28.78
C SER A 51 -98.14 17.55 28.37
N GLY A 52 -97.88 17.72 27.06
CA GLY A 52 -96.73 18.47 26.54
C GLY A 52 -95.36 17.92 26.99
N ASN A 53 -95.32 16.69 27.49
CA ASN A 53 -94.14 16.09 28.09
C ASN A 53 -93.37 15.29 27.04
N GLU A 54 -92.25 15.83 26.56
CA GLU A 54 -91.39 15.24 25.53
C GLU A 54 -90.97 13.78 25.81
N ARG A 55 -90.94 13.33 27.07
CA ARG A 55 -90.62 11.92 27.40
C ARG A 55 -91.77 10.98 27.06
N VAL A 56 -93.01 11.42 27.29
CA VAL A 56 -94.21 10.63 27.03
C VAL A 56 -94.46 10.58 25.52
N GLU A 57 -94.34 11.71 24.82
CA GLU A 57 -94.41 11.77 23.35
C GLU A 57 -93.42 10.80 22.69
N ARG A 58 -92.15 10.79 23.11
CA ARG A 58 -91.14 9.83 22.62
C ARG A 58 -91.51 8.36 22.87
N LEU A 59 -92.17 8.04 23.98
CA LEU A 59 -92.63 6.69 24.28
C LEU A 59 -93.80 6.27 23.39
N VAL A 60 -94.73 7.19 23.12
CA VAL A 60 -95.86 6.96 22.20
C VAL A 60 -95.37 6.77 20.78
N ASP A 61 -94.49 7.65 20.30
CA ASP A 61 -93.91 7.56 18.96
C ASP A 61 -93.13 6.26 18.78
N ARG A 62 -92.41 5.81 19.83
CA ARG A 62 -91.74 4.51 19.83
C ARG A 62 -92.73 3.35 19.72
N ALA A 63 -93.80 3.34 20.52
CA ALA A 63 -94.81 2.29 20.48
C ALA A 63 -95.56 2.25 19.14
N ARG A 64 -95.98 3.41 18.62
CA ARG A 64 -96.62 3.57 17.31
C ARG A 64 -95.72 3.03 16.21
N ARG A 65 -94.45 3.44 16.21
CA ARG A 65 -93.45 3.03 15.23
C ARG A 65 -93.14 1.54 15.28
N ILE A 66 -93.05 0.93 16.47
CA ILE A 66 -92.92 -0.53 16.60
C ILE A 66 -94.12 -1.23 15.92
N VAL A 67 -95.36 -0.77 16.14
CA VAL A 67 -96.54 -1.34 15.48
C VAL A 67 -96.45 -1.16 13.95
N THR A 68 -96.14 0.05 13.47
CA THR A 68 -96.01 0.35 12.03
C THR A 68 -94.93 -0.51 11.35
N VAL A 69 -93.74 -0.62 11.95
CA VAL A 69 -92.58 -1.37 11.44
C VAL A 69 -92.82 -2.88 11.40
N ASN A 70 -93.67 -3.42 12.28
CA ASN A 70 -94.00 -4.86 12.29
C ASN A 70 -95.24 -5.21 11.46
N VAL A 71 -96.10 -4.23 11.10
CA VAL A 71 -97.34 -4.44 10.33
C VAL A 71 -97.22 -3.97 8.86
N MET A 72 -96.47 -2.90 8.58
CA MET A 72 -96.41 -2.24 7.26
C MET A 72 -95.06 -2.41 6.51
N ASP A 73 -94.21 -3.35 6.93
CA ASP A 73 -92.89 -3.66 6.31
C ASP A 73 -91.91 -2.45 6.19
N GLU A 74 -92.07 -1.43 7.04
CA GLU A 74 -91.11 -0.32 7.13
C GLU A 74 -89.78 -0.73 7.79
N LEU A 75 -88.68 -0.08 7.39
CA LEU A 75 -87.35 -0.34 7.96
C LEU A 75 -87.26 0.17 9.42
N PRO A 76 -86.84 -0.68 10.38
CA PRO A 76 -86.70 -0.27 11.79
C PRO A 76 -85.54 0.70 11.99
N ARG A 77 -85.60 1.52 13.04
CA ARG A 77 -84.43 2.29 13.50
C ARG A 77 -83.61 1.49 14.49
N LEU A 78 -82.29 1.66 14.42
CA LEU A 78 -81.36 1.18 15.43
C LEU A 78 -81.35 2.15 16.63
N HIS A 79 -81.58 1.63 17.84
CA HIS A 79 -81.43 2.39 19.07
C HIS A 79 -80.07 2.17 19.71
N ALA A 80 -79.64 0.91 19.79
CA ALA A 80 -78.34 0.56 20.35
C ALA A 80 -77.83 -0.78 19.84
N LEU A 81 -76.52 -0.88 19.66
CA LEU A 81 -75.79 -2.12 19.54
C LEU A 81 -75.19 -2.48 20.89
N ILE A 82 -75.52 -3.67 21.41
CA ILE A 82 -75.04 -4.16 22.69
C ILE A 82 -73.84 -5.07 22.43
N LEU A 83 -72.69 -4.67 22.97
CA LEU A 83 -71.41 -5.34 22.83
C LEU A 83 -70.86 -5.72 24.20
N GLU A 84 -69.99 -6.72 24.23
CA GLU A 84 -69.06 -6.94 25.32
C GLU A 84 -67.65 -6.73 24.77
N LYS A 85 -66.92 -5.75 25.27
CA LYS A 85 -65.54 -5.45 24.89
C LYS A 85 -64.63 -5.66 26.10
N ASN A 86 -63.65 -6.55 25.99
CA ASN A 86 -62.71 -6.93 27.06
C ASN A 86 -63.44 -7.28 28.39
N GLY A 87 -64.54 -8.03 28.30
CA GLY A 87 -65.36 -8.44 29.45
C GLY A 87 -66.27 -7.35 30.02
N LYS A 88 -66.32 -6.15 29.43
CA LYS A 88 -67.21 -5.05 29.85
C LYS A 88 -68.33 -4.83 28.84
N MET A 89 -69.56 -4.70 29.33
CA MET A 89 -70.72 -4.40 28.49
C MET A 89 -70.67 -2.95 28.00
N VAL A 90 -70.76 -2.76 26.69
CA VAL A 90 -70.75 -1.47 25.98
C VAL A 90 -72.03 -1.36 25.15
N SER A 91 -72.68 -0.20 25.18
CA SER A 91 -73.86 0.10 24.36
C SER A 91 -73.54 1.24 23.41
N LEU A 92 -73.53 0.97 22.10
CA LEU A 92 -73.24 1.96 21.08
C LEU A 92 -74.52 2.45 20.41
N GLY A 93 -74.66 3.76 20.25
CA GLY A 93 -75.75 4.35 19.47
C GLY A 93 -75.52 4.23 17.96
N PRO A 94 -76.50 4.61 17.13
CA PRO A 94 -76.41 4.52 15.66
C PRO A 94 -75.28 5.38 15.06
N ASP A 95 -74.94 6.51 15.68
CA ASP A 95 -73.87 7.42 15.23
C ASP A 95 -72.55 7.22 16.00
N SER A 96 -72.48 6.18 16.83
CA SER A 96 -71.26 5.85 17.58
C SER A 96 -70.27 5.07 16.73
N LYS A 97 -69.01 5.05 17.15
CA LYS A 97 -67.94 4.22 16.57
C LYS A 97 -67.42 3.24 17.62
N LEU A 98 -66.95 2.08 17.17
CA LEU A 98 -66.29 1.09 18.03
C LEU A 98 -64.79 1.20 17.83
N GLU A 99 -64.08 1.79 18.80
CA GLU A 99 -62.61 1.84 18.80
C GLU A 99 -62.07 0.44 19.11
N ILE A 100 -61.10 -0.05 18.34
CA ILE A 100 -60.48 -1.37 18.48
C ILE A 100 -58.96 -1.24 18.34
N THR A 101 -58.25 -1.75 19.33
CA THR A 101 -56.80 -1.99 19.29
C THR A 101 -56.52 -3.49 19.13
N TYR A 102 -55.27 -3.86 18.83
CA TYR A 102 -54.90 -5.27 18.63
C TYR A 102 -55.14 -6.16 19.86
N ARG A 103 -55.13 -5.57 21.07
CA ARG A 103 -55.34 -6.28 22.34
C ARG A 103 -56.81 -6.50 22.67
N ASP A 104 -57.70 -5.82 21.95
CA ASP A 104 -59.13 -5.86 22.27
C ASP A 104 -59.76 -7.16 21.78
N GLU A 105 -60.68 -7.68 22.58
CA GLU A 105 -61.59 -8.75 22.21
C GLU A 105 -63.02 -8.27 22.40
N PHE A 106 -63.90 -8.52 21.44
CA PHE A 106 -65.29 -8.10 21.54
C PHE A 106 -66.29 -9.11 20.97
N ILE A 107 -67.50 -9.06 21.50
CA ILE A 107 -68.63 -9.91 21.13
C ILE A 107 -69.86 -9.03 20.92
N ILE A 108 -70.55 -9.18 19.80
CA ILE A 108 -71.87 -8.56 19.60
C ILE A 108 -72.89 -9.38 20.40
N ARG A 109 -73.38 -8.85 21.51
CA ARG A 109 -74.34 -9.54 22.39
C ARG A 109 -75.79 -9.38 21.93
N GLY A 110 -76.11 -8.29 21.22
CA GLY A 110 -77.43 -8.10 20.64
C GLY A 110 -77.64 -6.71 20.04
N VAL A 111 -78.81 -6.51 19.43
CA VAL A 111 -79.23 -5.26 18.79
C VAL A 111 -80.54 -4.82 19.43
N LYS A 112 -80.75 -3.52 19.63
CA LYS A 112 -82.02 -2.94 20.07
C LYS A 112 -82.61 -2.10 18.95
N THR A 113 -83.78 -2.47 18.44
CA THR A 113 -84.49 -1.78 17.35
C THR A 113 -85.97 -1.56 17.68
N ASP A 114 -86.74 -1.07 16.70
CA ASP A 114 -88.20 -0.98 16.77
C ASP A 114 -88.92 -2.31 16.41
N VAL A 115 -88.21 -3.46 16.43
CA VAL A 115 -88.76 -4.79 16.06
C VAL A 115 -89.11 -5.62 17.29
N PHE A 116 -90.26 -6.31 17.28
CA PHE A 116 -90.61 -7.21 18.38
C PHE A 116 -89.64 -8.38 18.48
N PHE A 117 -89.06 -8.56 19.68
CA PHE A 117 -88.09 -9.61 19.98
C PHE A 117 -86.89 -9.64 19.03
N GLU A 118 -86.62 -8.53 18.32
CA GLU A 118 -85.53 -8.39 17.35
C GLU A 118 -85.52 -9.47 16.27
N ARG A 119 -86.69 -10.04 15.95
CA ARG A 119 -86.81 -11.16 15.02
C ARG A 119 -86.43 -10.72 13.62
N GLY A 120 -85.51 -11.44 12.99
CA GLY A 120 -85.02 -11.13 11.65
C GLY A 120 -83.97 -10.01 11.60
N VAL A 121 -83.57 -9.47 12.77
CA VAL A 121 -82.47 -8.52 12.87
C VAL A 121 -81.15 -9.28 13.02
N THR A 122 -80.19 -8.99 12.13
CA THR A 122 -78.84 -9.53 12.20
C THR A 122 -77.83 -8.39 12.27
N ALA A 123 -76.67 -8.66 12.87
CA ALA A 123 -75.54 -7.74 12.85
C ALA A 123 -74.32 -8.51 12.35
N ALA A 124 -73.69 -8.03 11.28
CA ALA A 124 -72.54 -8.69 10.68
C ALA A 124 -71.39 -7.69 10.48
N ILE A 125 -70.17 -8.11 10.76
CA ILE A 125 -68.94 -7.34 10.56
C ILE A 125 -68.51 -7.47 9.09
N THR A 126 -67.94 -6.41 8.52
CA THR A 126 -67.29 -6.46 7.20
C THR A 126 -66.37 -7.68 7.10
N ASP A 127 -66.46 -8.43 6.00
CA ASP A 127 -65.63 -9.60 5.68
C ASP A 127 -65.69 -10.77 6.68
N SER A 128 -66.68 -10.83 7.58
CA SER A 128 -66.80 -11.96 8.53
C SER A 128 -67.20 -13.29 7.86
N GLY A 129 -67.73 -13.23 6.64
CA GLY A 129 -68.26 -14.37 5.90
C GLY A 129 -69.58 -14.91 6.45
N ARG A 130 -70.21 -14.23 7.42
CA ARG A 130 -71.46 -14.64 8.06
C ARG A 130 -72.55 -13.59 7.86
N ASP A 131 -73.78 -14.05 7.73
CA ASP A 131 -74.96 -13.16 7.68
C ASP A 131 -75.35 -12.61 9.05
N ASN A 132 -74.84 -13.21 10.13
CA ASN A 132 -75.06 -12.79 11.51
C ASN A 132 -73.89 -13.19 12.42
N ASP A 133 -73.29 -12.20 13.06
CA ASP A 133 -72.15 -12.31 13.97
C ASP A 133 -72.54 -12.11 15.45
N ILE A 134 -73.84 -12.03 15.75
CA ILE A 134 -74.32 -11.97 17.14
C ILE A 134 -73.89 -13.26 17.88
N GLY A 135 -73.18 -13.08 19.00
CA GLY A 135 -72.61 -14.14 19.82
C GLY A 135 -71.23 -14.63 19.37
N ALA A 136 -70.70 -14.14 18.23
CA ALA A 136 -69.35 -14.47 17.78
C ALA A 136 -68.30 -13.59 18.46
N THR A 137 -67.15 -14.19 18.77
CA THR A 137 -66.01 -13.52 19.39
C THR A 137 -65.02 -13.06 18.33
N PHE A 138 -64.61 -11.81 18.43
CA PHE A 138 -63.65 -11.17 17.53
C PHE A 138 -62.47 -10.64 18.31
N ARG A 139 -61.26 -10.91 17.80
CA ARG A 139 -60.01 -10.32 18.30
C ARG A 139 -59.64 -9.12 17.43
N GLY A 140 -59.04 -8.10 18.04
CA GLY A 140 -58.62 -6.89 17.36
C GLY A 140 -57.45 -7.09 16.40
N GLU A 141 -56.53 -8.01 16.71
CA GLU A 141 -55.32 -8.28 15.92
C GLU A 141 -55.58 -8.44 14.41
N PRO A 142 -56.48 -9.32 13.93
CA PRO A 142 -56.77 -9.45 12.50
C PRO A 142 -57.26 -8.16 11.82
N PHE A 143 -57.99 -7.30 12.53
CA PHE A 143 -58.45 -6.02 11.98
C PHE A 143 -57.28 -5.04 11.86
N VAL A 144 -56.43 -4.98 12.88
CA VAL A 144 -55.21 -4.15 12.87
C VAL A 144 -54.27 -4.60 11.76
N ASP A 145 -54.01 -5.90 11.61
CA ASP A 145 -53.15 -6.43 10.55
C ASP A 145 -53.65 -6.06 9.15
N GLN A 146 -54.96 -6.11 8.94
CA GLN A 146 -55.57 -5.76 7.67
C GLN A 146 -55.53 -4.25 7.38
N VAL A 147 -55.74 -3.39 8.38
CA VAL A 147 -55.56 -1.92 8.22
C VAL A 147 -54.10 -1.55 7.99
N MET A 148 -53.17 -2.27 8.61
CA MET A 148 -51.74 -2.04 8.40
C MET A 148 -51.27 -2.49 7.00
N ALA A 149 -51.94 -3.48 6.40
CA ALA A 149 -51.67 -3.92 5.04
C ALA A 149 -52.35 -3.03 3.97
N ASP A 150 -53.49 -2.45 4.30
CA ASP A 150 -54.27 -1.56 3.43
C ASP A 150 -54.97 -0.49 4.29
N ASP A 151 -54.42 0.73 4.26
CA ASP A 151 -54.91 1.86 5.06
C ASP A 151 -56.26 2.42 4.56
N THR A 152 -56.71 2.00 3.38
CA THR A 152 -58.04 2.32 2.86
C THR A 152 -59.12 1.37 3.36
N LYS A 153 -58.73 0.29 4.06
CA LYS A 153 -59.68 -0.73 4.51
C LYS A 153 -60.50 -0.26 5.69
N GLU A 154 -61.81 -0.24 5.48
CA GLU A 154 -62.75 0.22 6.50
C GLU A 154 -63.64 -0.93 7.01
N PHE A 155 -63.73 -1.06 8.33
CA PHE A 155 -64.54 -2.08 8.99
C PHE A 155 -65.80 -1.47 9.60
N TYR A 156 -66.92 -2.21 9.48
CA TYR A 156 -68.20 -1.76 10.00
C TYR A 156 -69.03 -2.94 10.48
N ILE A 157 -69.86 -2.69 11.49
CA ILE A 157 -70.96 -3.58 11.84
C ILE A 157 -72.17 -3.10 11.06
N THR A 158 -72.61 -3.92 10.10
CA THR A 158 -73.83 -3.67 9.35
C THR A 158 -74.98 -4.40 10.03
N VAL A 159 -75.95 -3.64 10.50
CA VAL A 159 -77.19 -4.17 11.04
C VAL A 159 -78.19 -4.28 9.91
N ARG A 160 -78.84 -5.44 9.76
CA ARG A 160 -79.83 -5.73 8.73
C ARG A 160 -81.12 -6.26 9.34
N ARG A 161 -82.24 -6.01 8.65
CA ARG A 161 -83.50 -6.73 8.86
C ARG A 161 -83.89 -7.40 7.55
N ASP A 162 -84.10 -8.71 7.58
CA ASP A 162 -84.55 -9.48 6.40
C ASP A 162 -83.74 -9.13 5.13
N LYS A 163 -82.41 -9.07 5.29
CA LYS A 163 -81.40 -8.67 4.28
C LYS A 163 -81.36 -7.19 3.87
N ARG A 164 -82.31 -6.35 4.31
CA ARG A 164 -82.26 -4.89 4.10
C ARG A 164 -81.40 -4.21 5.17
N LYS A 165 -80.47 -3.35 4.76
CA LYS A 165 -79.57 -2.59 5.66
C LYS A 165 -80.35 -1.54 6.45
N ILE A 166 -80.17 -1.50 7.78
CA ILE A 166 -80.85 -0.56 8.68
C ILE A 166 -79.88 0.42 9.37
N ALA A 167 -78.65 -0.01 9.66
CA ALA A 167 -77.62 0.84 10.24
C ALA A 167 -76.21 0.32 9.91
N ARG A 168 -75.20 1.19 10.02
CA ARG A 168 -73.79 0.86 9.83
C ARG A 168 -72.98 1.57 10.92
N ILE A 169 -72.38 0.81 11.82
CA ILE A 169 -71.53 1.34 12.88
C ILE A 169 -70.06 1.14 12.46
N PRO A 170 -69.25 2.21 12.32
CA PRO A 170 -67.84 2.11 11.99
C PRO A 170 -67.03 1.49 13.13
N LEU A 171 -66.05 0.67 12.76
CA LEU A 171 -64.95 0.26 13.63
C LEU A 171 -63.79 1.21 13.36
N GLN A 172 -63.38 1.96 14.38
CA GLN A 172 -62.16 2.74 14.33
C GLN A 172 -61.01 1.86 14.81
N ILE A 173 -60.13 1.48 13.90
CA ILE A 173 -58.97 0.66 14.21
C ILE A 173 -57.81 1.57 14.59
N ASP A 174 -57.38 1.50 15.85
CA ASP A 174 -56.26 2.30 16.36
C ASP A 174 -54.97 1.49 16.26
N VAL A 175 -54.15 1.81 15.25
CA VAL A 175 -52.81 1.21 15.07
C VAL A 175 -51.83 1.87 16.05
N LEU A 176 -51.12 1.06 16.84
CA LEU A 176 -50.17 1.51 17.86
C LEU A 176 -48.72 1.24 17.41
N PRO A 177 -47.71 1.93 17.98
CA PRO A 177 -46.29 1.63 17.72
C PRO A 177 -45.92 0.15 18.00
N GLN A 178 -46.60 -0.48 18.96
CA GLN A 178 -46.37 -1.89 19.31
C GLN A 178 -46.81 -2.86 18.21
N ASP A 179 -47.77 -2.47 17.37
CA ASP A 179 -48.22 -3.28 16.23
C ASP A 179 -47.14 -3.35 15.17
N TRP A 180 -46.55 -2.20 14.83
CA TRP A 180 -45.40 -2.14 13.94
C TRP A 180 -44.20 -2.94 14.48
N LEU A 181 -43.93 -2.89 15.80
CA LEU A 181 -42.88 -3.71 16.41
C LEU A 181 -43.18 -5.21 16.35
N ARG A 182 -44.45 -5.61 16.50
CA ARG A 182 -44.89 -7.01 16.35
C ARG A 182 -44.67 -7.47 14.91
N MET A 183 -45.11 -6.68 13.91
CA MET A 183 -44.91 -6.98 12.50
C MET A 183 -43.43 -7.09 12.13
N ALA A 184 -42.58 -6.19 12.63
CA ALA A 184 -41.14 -6.25 12.46
C ALA A 184 -40.52 -7.54 13.04
N ARG A 185 -41.07 -8.10 14.13
CA ARG A 185 -40.59 -9.36 14.69
C ARG A 185 -41.07 -10.59 13.88
N GLY A 186 -42.27 -10.51 13.31
CA GLY A 186 -42.91 -11.61 12.59
C GLY A 186 -42.45 -11.82 11.15
N THR A 187 -41.70 -10.88 10.56
CA THR A 187 -41.17 -11.01 9.20
C THR A 187 -39.67 -11.32 9.17
N GLU A 188 -39.28 -12.21 8.26
CA GLU A 188 -37.88 -12.53 7.98
C GLU A 188 -37.27 -11.60 6.90
N ASN A 189 -38.12 -10.90 6.13
CA ASN A 189 -37.66 -9.98 5.09
C ASN A 189 -37.10 -8.68 5.70
N THR A 190 -35.81 -8.45 5.53
CA THR A 190 -35.08 -7.30 6.10
C THR A 190 -35.68 -5.94 5.72
N GLU A 191 -36.09 -5.72 4.46
CA GLU A 191 -36.66 -4.43 4.04
C GLU A 191 -38.04 -4.21 4.68
N SER A 192 -38.87 -5.24 4.76
CA SER A 192 -40.15 -5.15 5.49
C SER A 192 -39.92 -4.89 6.99
N ARG A 193 -38.91 -5.50 7.62
CA ARG A 193 -38.56 -5.21 9.02
C ARG A 193 -38.15 -3.76 9.21
N ILE A 194 -37.34 -3.23 8.29
CA ILE A 194 -36.90 -1.83 8.29
C ILE A 194 -38.09 -0.90 8.16
N GLU A 195 -39.01 -1.17 7.23
CA GLU A 195 -40.22 -0.38 7.02
C GLU A 195 -41.09 -0.34 8.29
N PHE A 196 -41.39 -1.50 8.86
CA PHE A 196 -42.17 -1.60 10.08
C PHE A 196 -41.51 -0.87 11.25
N LEU A 197 -40.21 -1.06 11.47
CA LEU A 197 -39.50 -0.32 12.52
C LEU A 197 -39.44 1.19 12.26
N THR A 198 -39.38 1.60 11.00
CA THR A 198 -39.44 3.02 10.61
C THR A 198 -40.79 3.62 11.01
N GLN A 199 -41.90 2.93 10.75
CA GLN A 199 -43.22 3.38 11.19
C GLN A 199 -43.34 3.41 12.73
N ALA A 200 -42.83 2.38 13.42
CA ALA A 200 -42.81 2.34 14.88
C ALA A 200 -42.08 3.56 15.48
N VAL A 201 -40.91 3.90 14.93
CA VAL A 201 -40.11 5.06 15.34
C VAL A 201 -40.78 6.38 14.97
N LYS A 202 -41.47 6.47 13.82
CA LYS A 202 -42.23 7.66 13.42
C LYS A 202 -43.37 7.96 14.40
N MET A 203 -44.08 6.92 14.84
CA MET A 203 -45.18 7.07 15.81
C MET A 203 -44.70 7.35 17.23
N LYS A 204 -43.52 6.83 17.60
CA LYS A 204 -42.92 7.06 18.92
C LYS A 204 -41.43 7.45 18.78
N PRO A 205 -41.13 8.73 18.48
CA PRO A 205 -39.77 9.18 18.21
C PRO A 205 -38.80 9.01 19.38
N ASP A 206 -39.28 8.94 20.62
CA ASP A 206 -38.44 8.79 21.82
C ASP A 206 -38.11 7.32 22.16
N ASP A 207 -38.57 6.34 21.37
CA ASP A 207 -38.26 4.93 21.60
C ASP A 207 -36.84 4.57 21.18
N VAL A 208 -35.90 4.72 22.11
CA VAL A 208 -34.48 4.44 21.86
C VAL A 208 -34.21 2.98 21.49
N ASN A 209 -34.99 2.02 22.00
CA ASN A 209 -34.77 0.61 21.70
C ASN A 209 -35.18 0.29 20.27
N ALA A 210 -36.33 0.82 19.82
CA ALA A 210 -36.75 0.71 18.43
C ALA A 210 -35.72 1.34 17.48
N ARG A 211 -35.16 2.50 17.85
CA ARG A 211 -34.10 3.16 17.07
C ARG A 211 -32.81 2.34 17.00
N LYS A 212 -32.35 1.73 18.11
CA LYS A 212 -31.17 0.85 18.10
C LYS A 212 -31.38 -0.37 17.21
N MET A 213 -32.57 -0.99 17.27
CA MET A 213 -32.93 -2.11 16.39
C MET A 213 -32.91 -1.70 14.92
N LEU A 214 -33.54 -0.56 14.59
CA LEU A 214 -33.56 -0.02 13.24
C LEU A 214 -32.16 0.34 12.74
N ALA A 215 -31.33 0.96 13.58
CA ALA A 215 -29.95 1.29 13.26
C ALA A 215 -29.12 0.05 12.91
N ARG A 216 -29.24 -1.02 13.71
CA ARG A 216 -28.56 -2.30 13.43
C ARG A 216 -29.00 -2.89 12.10
N LEU A 217 -30.30 -2.92 11.81
CA LEU A 217 -30.79 -3.40 10.50
C LEU A 217 -30.26 -2.55 9.34
N TYR A 218 -30.14 -1.24 9.52
CA TYR A 218 -29.50 -0.39 8.50
C TYR A 218 -28.03 -0.73 8.30
N VAL A 219 -27.29 -1.09 9.36
CA VAL A 219 -25.89 -1.58 9.21
C VAL A 219 -25.86 -2.87 8.40
N ASP A 220 -26.72 -3.83 8.75
CA ASP A 220 -26.80 -5.14 8.08
C ASP A 220 -27.19 -4.99 6.60
N ALA A 221 -28.06 -4.02 6.28
CA ALA A 221 -28.49 -3.68 4.93
C ALA A 221 -27.49 -2.79 4.16
N GLY A 222 -26.33 -2.45 4.72
CA GLY A 222 -25.35 -1.58 4.07
C GLY A 222 -25.70 -0.08 4.06
N ARG A 223 -26.80 0.31 4.69
CA ARG A 223 -27.34 1.68 4.75
C ARG A 223 -26.69 2.49 5.88
N MET A 224 -25.38 2.68 5.79
CA MET A 224 -24.56 3.26 6.88
C MET A 224 -25.00 4.67 7.30
N LYS A 225 -25.41 5.52 6.35
CA LYS A 225 -25.88 6.89 6.65
C LYS A 225 -27.13 6.88 7.52
N ASP A 226 -28.08 6.00 7.21
CA ASP A 226 -29.33 5.87 7.96
C ASP A 226 -29.08 5.31 9.37
N ALA A 227 -28.18 4.32 9.48
CA ALA A 227 -27.76 3.77 10.77
C ALA A 227 -27.15 4.85 11.67
N VAL A 228 -26.22 5.66 11.15
CA VAL A 228 -25.61 6.78 11.89
C VAL A 228 -26.68 7.78 12.34
N ALA A 229 -27.65 8.11 11.49
CA ALA A 229 -28.73 9.03 11.85
C ALA A 229 -29.56 8.49 13.03
N GLN A 230 -29.89 7.20 13.02
CA GLN A 230 -30.64 6.59 14.13
C GLN A 230 -29.82 6.54 15.43
N TYR A 231 -28.54 6.17 15.37
CA TYR A 231 -27.67 6.16 16.55
C TYR A 231 -27.44 7.57 17.12
N ARG A 232 -27.25 8.60 16.27
CA ARG A 232 -27.18 10.00 16.72
C ARG A 232 -28.48 10.45 17.39
N ALA A 233 -29.64 10.05 16.86
CA ALA A 233 -30.92 10.34 17.50
C ALA A 233 -31.07 9.67 18.88
N VAL A 234 -30.49 8.47 19.07
CA VAL A 234 -30.41 7.84 20.40
C VAL A 234 -29.51 8.65 21.34
N LEU A 235 -28.32 9.07 20.88
CA LEU A 235 -27.39 9.85 21.70
C LEU A 235 -27.90 11.25 22.05
N ALA A 236 -28.74 11.87 21.21
CA ALA A 236 -29.40 13.13 21.54
C ALA A 236 -30.29 13.03 22.80
N LYS A 237 -30.76 11.82 23.14
CA LYS A 237 -31.56 11.55 24.35
C LYS A 237 -30.75 10.90 25.45
N ARG A 238 -29.75 10.08 25.09
CA ARG A 238 -28.84 9.37 26.01
C ARG A 238 -27.39 9.61 25.59
N PRO A 239 -26.81 10.78 25.92
CA PRO A 239 -25.47 11.16 25.45
C PRO A 239 -24.35 10.23 25.90
N ASP A 240 -24.58 9.50 26.99
CA ASP A 240 -23.58 8.64 27.64
C ASP A 240 -23.85 7.14 27.41
N ASP A 241 -24.63 6.79 26.38
CA ASP A 241 -24.91 5.39 26.01
C ASP A 241 -23.66 4.76 25.36
N VAL A 242 -22.79 4.19 26.20
CA VAL A 242 -21.49 3.60 25.80
C VAL A 242 -21.63 2.57 24.69
N HIS A 243 -22.70 1.77 24.70
CA HIS A 243 -22.95 0.80 23.63
C HIS A 243 -23.15 1.48 22.27
N VAL A 244 -23.98 2.53 22.20
CA VAL A 244 -24.20 3.29 20.96
C VAL A 244 -22.97 4.06 20.53
N LEU A 245 -22.23 4.65 21.47
CA LEU A 245 -20.94 5.29 21.17
C LEU A 245 -19.97 4.27 20.54
N GLY A 246 -19.88 3.05 21.08
CA GLY A 246 -19.05 1.98 20.51
C GLY A 246 -19.52 1.46 19.15
N GLU A 247 -20.83 1.45 18.87
CA GLU A 247 -21.32 1.16 17.51
C GLU A 247 -20.94 2.28 16.53
N LEU A 248 -21.11 3.54 16.93
CA LEU A 248 -20.78 4.69 16.08
C LEU A 248 -19.28 4.77 15.74
N THR A 249 -18.38 4.49 16.68
CA THR A 249 -16.93 4.45 16.36
C THR A 249 -16.63 3.43 15.28
N ARG A 250 -17.15 2.20 15.41
CA ARG A 250 -17.01 1.15 14.39
C ARG A 250 -17.55 1.58 13.03
N LEU A 251 -18.72 2.22 13.00
CA LEU A 251 -19.32 2.73 11.76
C LEU A 251 -18.48 3.84 11.13
N TYR A 252 -17.98 4.78 11.94
CA TYR A 252 -17.15 5.87 11.44
C TYR A 252 -15.79 5.40 10.96
N GLU A 253 -15.12 4.47 11.66
CA GLU A 253 -13.90 3.83 11.17
C GLU A 253 -14.15 3.12 9.83
N LYS A 254 -15.22 2.31 9.72
CA LYS A 254 -15.58 1.60 8.48
C LYS A 254 -15.92 2.53 7.31
N THR A 255 -16.39 3.75 7.60
CA THR A 255 -16.75 4.74 6.58
C THR A 255 -15.69 5.83 6.41
N GLU A 256 -14.50 5.64 6.99
CA GLU A 256 -13.36 6.58 6.93
C GLU A 256 -13.72 8.01 7.40
N ARG A 257 -14.70 8.11 8.30
CA ARG A 257 -15.14 9.36 8.94
C ARG A 257 -14.29 9.64 10.18
N HIS A 258 -13.03 9.95 9.94
CA HIS A 258 -11.99 10.03 10.96
C HIS A 258 -12.26 11.08 12.03
N GLU A 259 -12.74 12.27 11.67
CA GLU A 259 -13.01 13.36 12.63
C GLU A 259 -14.12 12.96 13.60
N GLU A 260 -15.24 12.42 13.09
CA GLU A 260 -16.35 11.97 13.91
C GLU A 260 -16.00 10.75 14.76
N ALA A 261 -15.15 9.84 14.26
CA ALA A 261 -14.61 8.74 15.06
C ALA A 261 -13.82 9.29 16.26
N LEU A 262 -12.92 10.25 16.04
CA LEU A 262 -12.12 10.86 17.10
C LEU A 262 -12.99 11.58 18.14
N GLU A 263 -14.05 12.27 17.72
CA GLU A 263 -15.01 12.90 18.65
C GLU A 263 -15.68 11.87 19.57
N VAL A 264 -16.16 10.76 18.99
CA VAL A 264 -16.83 9.71 19.76
C VAL A 264 -15.83 9.00 20.68
N TYR A 265 -14.61 8.72 20.24
CA TYR A 265 -13.57 8.16 21.11
C TYR A 265 -13.21 9.08 22.28
N ARG A 266 -13.05 10.39 22.04
CA ARG A 266 -12.83 11.37 23.11
C ARG A 266 -13.99 11.39 24.11
N LYS A 267 -15.23 11.27 23.61
CA LYS A 267 -16.41 11.13 24.48
C LYS A 267 -16.34 9.85 25.32
N LEU A 268 -15.98 8.70 24.73
CA LEU A 268 -15.77 7.45 25.47
C LEU A 268 -14.70 7.59 26.57
N ILE A 269 -13.57 8.23 26.27
CA ILE A 269 -12.49 8.49 27.24
C ILE A 269 -12.96 9.45 28.35
N SER A 270 -13.80 10.43 28.04
CA SER A 270 -14.36 11.34 29.05
C SER A 270 -15.31 10.64 30.03
N LEU A 271 -15.95 9.55 29.60
CA LEU A 271 -16.83 8.72 30.43
C LEU A 271 -16.04 7.68 31.24
N ASP A 272 -14.98 7.13 30.64
CA ASP A 272 -14.06 6.21 31.29
C ASP A 272 -12.62 6.50 30.83
N SER A 273 -11.85 7.16 31.69
CA SER A 273 -10.46 7.52 31.40
C SER A 273 -9.52 6.32 31.32
N LYS A 274 -9.96 5.13 31.76
CA LYS A 274 -9.21 3.87 31.72
C LYS A 274 -9.62 2.97 30.55
N ASN A 275 -10.43 3.46 29.61
CA ASN A 275 -10.85 2.71 28.44
C ASN A 275 -9.70 2.53 27.44
N ALA A 276 -8.93 1.44 27.58
CA ALA A 276 -7.79 1.12 26.72
C ALA A 276 -8.19 1.05 25.23
N GLU A 277 -9.31 0.39 24.90
CA GLU A 277 -9.78 0.24 23.52
C GLU A 277 -10.11 1.58 22.86
N ALA A 278 -10.58 2.58 23.61
CA ALA A 278 -10.81 3.92 23.06
C ALA A 278 -9.49 4.61 22.66
N TYR A 279 -8.41 4.44 23.44
CA TYR A 279 -7.08 4.92 23.05
C TYR A 279 -6.54 4.15 21.84
N ALA A 280 -6.68 2.82 21.81
CA ALA A 280 -6.30 2.02 20.64
C ALA A 280 -7.06 2.44 19.37
N GLY A 281 -8.35 2.75 19.49
CA GLY A 281 -9.17 3.27 18.39
C GLY A 281 -8.71 4.64 17.88
N ILE A 282 -8.40 5.59 18.78
CA ILE A 282 -7.79 6.87 18.38
C ILE A 282 -6.46 6.64 17.65
N ALA A 283 -5.65 5.71 18.13
CA ALA A 283 -4.38 5.37 17.51
C ALA A 283 -4.57 4.81 16.09
N ARG A 284 -5.53 3.89 15.88
CA ARG A 284 -5.89 3.38 14.55
C ARG A 284 -6.34 4.49 13.61
N VAL A 285 -7.16 5.43 14.09
CA VAL A 285 -7.57 6.58 13.26
C VAL A 285 -6.36 7.43 12.86
N TYR A 286 -5.40 7.67 13.76
CA TYR A 286 -4.18 8.38 13.41
C TYR A 286 -3.23 7.58 12.51
N GLU A 287 -3.22 6.26 12.61
CA GLU A 287 -2.49 5.36 11.70
C GLU A 287 -3.01 5.51 10.26
N HIS A 288 -4.34 5.52 10.07
CA HIS A 288 -4.97 5.79 8.76
C HIS A 288 -4.68 7.20 8.21
N LEU A 289 -4.51 8.17 9.09
CA LEU A 289 -4.13 9.55 8.74
C LEU A 289 -2.60 9.73 8.57
N GLU A 290 -1.83 8.64 8.64
CA GLU A 290 -0.35 8.62 8.60
C GLU A 290 0.30 9.55 9.66
N ASN A 291 -0.42 9.84 10.74
CA ASN A 291 0.09 10.62 11.86
C ASN A 291 0.72 9.68 12.89
N TRP A 292 1.87 9.11 12.52
CA TRP A 292 2.56 8.05 13.25
C TRP A 292 2.87 8.43 14.70
N SER A 293 3.29 9.68 14.96
CA SER A 293 3.62 10.14 16.31
C SER A 293 2.39 10.13 17.24
N ARG A 294 1.22 10.55 16.75
CA ARG A 294 -0.01 10.51 17.55
C ARG A 294 -0.57 9.10 17.68
N ALA A 295 -0.41 8.26 16.65
CA ALA A 295 -0.77 6.85 16.73
C ALA A 295 0.03 6.14 17.83
N ALA A 296 1.37 6.24 17.78
CA ALA A 296 2.26 5.66 18.78
C ALA A 296 1.93 6.13 20.21
N ALA A 297 1.75 7.44 20.41
CA ALA A 297 1.42 7.98 21.74
C ALA A 297 0.13 7.39 22.32
N ASN A 298 -0.91 7.19 21.50
CA ASN A 298 -2.17 6.62 21.97
C ASN A 298 -2.08 5.10 22.17
N TYR A 299 -1.36 4.37 21.31
CA TYR A 299 -1.09 2.95 21.53
C TYR A 299 -0.29 2.69 22.81
N VAL A 300 0.71 3.51 23.12
CA VAL A 300 1.46 3.43 24.38
C VAL A 300 0.55 3.64 25.60
N VAL A 301 -0.36 4.62 25.53
CA VAL A 301 -1.34 4.82 26.61
C VAL A 301 -2.29 3.62 26.72
N SER A 302 -2.76 3.07 25.60
CA SER A 302 -3.59 1.86 25.58
C SER A 302 -2.88 0.70 26.25
N LEU A 303 -1.62 0.41 25.90
CA LEU A 303 -0.84 -0.70 26.47
C LEU A 303 -0.47 -0.49 27.93
N ARG A 304 -0.39 0.75 28.40
CA ARG A 304 -0.24 1.02 29.84
C ARG A 304 -1.51 0.66 30.63
N LEU A 305 -2.68 0.77 30.02
CA LEU A 305 -3.98 0.44 30.62
C LEU A 305 -4.32 -1.05 30.48
N ASP A 306 -3.94 -1.65 29.36
CA ASP A 306 -4.09 -3.08 29.05
C ASP A 306 -2.79 -3.63 28.43
N PRO A 307 -1.84 -4.11 29.26
CA PRO A 307 -0.55 -4.61 28.80
C PRO A 307 -0.60 -5.91 27.97
N ASP A 308 -1.70 -6.65 28.07
CA ASP A 308 -1.84 -7.97 27.44
C ASP A 308 -2.48 -7.88 26.04
N ALA A 309 -2.76 -6.67 25.56
CA ALA A 309 -3.35 -6.42 24.25
C ALA A 309 -2.34 -6.67 23.09
N VAL A 310 -2.10 -7.94 22.76
CA VAL A 310 -1.14 -8.38 21.72
C VAL A 310 -1.40 -7.71 20.37
N ALA A 311 -2.67 -7.55 19.97
CA ALA A 311 -3.04 -6.88 18.72
C ALA A 311 -2.61 -5.40 18.69
N VAL A 312 -2.61 -4.74 19.84
CA VAL A 312 -2.14 -3.35 19.98
C VAL A 312 -0.62 -3.29 19.90
N ARG A 313 0.10 -4.24 20.52
CA ARG A 313 1.57 -4.35 20.42
C ARG A 313 2.03 -4.51 18.97
N TYR A 314 1.40 -5.42 18.23
CA TYR A 314 1.70 -5.63 16.81
C TYR A 314 1.53 -4.34 15.99
N ARG A 315 0.43 -3.60 16.23
CA ARG A 315 0.20 -2.31 15.54
C ARG A 315 1.19 -1.24 15.94
N LEU A 316 1.52 -1.14 17.23
CA LEU A 316 2.53 -0.20 17.72
C LEU A 316 3.91 -0.51 17.12
N ALA A 317 4.30 -1.78 17.02
CA ALA A 317 5.52 -2.20 16.38
C ALA A 317 5.57 -1.73 14.91
N GLY A 318 4.50 -1.95 14.15
CA GLY A 318 4.38 -1.46 12.78
C GLY A 318 4.45 0.07 12.67
N VAL A 319 3.87 0.81 13.62
CA VAL A 319 4.02 2.28 13.68
C VAL A 319 5.49 2.68 13.92
N TYR A 320 6.20 1.99 14.81
CA TYR A 320 7.62 2.25 15.05
C TYR A 320 8.50 1.93 13.82
N GLU A 321 8.16 0.91 13.03
CA GLU A 321 8.84 0.68 11.75
C GLU A 321 8.65 1.86 10.78
N LYS A 322 7.43 2.41 10.69
CA LYS A 322 7.15 3.58 9.84
C LYS A 322 7.87 4.85 10.30
N THR A 323 8.16 4.99 11.59
CA THR A 323 8.94 6.11 12.12
C THR A 323 10.46 5.85 12.11
N GLY A 324 10.90 4.66 11.74
CA GLY A 324 12.32 4.27 11.74
C GLY A 324 12.86 3.95 13.13
N GLU A 325 12.01 3.82 14.15
CA GLU A 325 12.38 3.49 15.53
C GLU A 325 12.55 1.96 15.68
N LYS A 326 13.50 1.40 14.94
CA LYS A 326 13.69 -0.06 14.76
C LYS A 326 13.83 -0.83 16.07
N GLU A 327 14.57 -0.31 17.04
CA GLU A 327 14.75 -0.97 18.34
C GLU A 327 13.45 -1.09 19.13
N LYS A 328 12.58 -0.07 19.07
CA LYS A 328 11.28 -0.11 19.72
C LYS A 328 10.31 -1.04 19.01
N ALA A 329 10.36 -1.06 17.67
CA ALA A 329 9.60 -2.02 16.88
C ALA A 329 9.99 -3.47 17.24
N ALA A 330 11.30 -3.75 17.35
CA ALA A 330 11.81 -5.06 17.72
C ALA A 330 11.30 -5.49 19.09
N ALA A 331 11.39 -4.63 20.11
CA ALA A 331 10.90 -4.94 21.46
C ALA A 331 9.39 -5.25 21.51
N GLU A 332 8.56 -4.54 20.74
CA GLU A 332 7.13 -4.82 20.69
C GLU A 332 6.83 -6.12 19.91
N TYR A 333 7.58 -6.43 18.85
CA TYR A 333 7.46 -7.72 18.15
C TYR A 333 7.95 -8.91 18.98
N GLU A 334 9.04 -8.75 19.74
CA GLU A 334 9.50 -9.72 20.74
C GLU A 334 8.37 -10.03 21.72
N ALA A 335 7.73 -9.01 22.30
CA ALA A 335 6.60 -9.18 23.21
C ALA A 335 5.38 -9.86 22.56
N VAL A 336 5.14 -9.66 21.26
CA VAL A 336 4.09 -10.38 20.51
C VAL A 336 4.43 -11.86 20.38
N LEU A 337 5.70 -12.21 20.12
CA LEU A 337 6.15 -13.61 20.00
C LEU A 337 6.20 -14.33 21.35
N ASP A 338 6.51 -13.63 22.43
CA ASP A 338 6.43 -14.18 23.79
C ASP A 338 4.99 -14.60 24.13
N ALA A 339 4.00 -13.79 23.75
CA ALA A 339 2.59 -14.08 23.98
C ALA A 339 2.01 -15.11 22.99
N MET A 340 2.52 -15.16 21.76
CA MET A 340 2.09 -16.08 20.71
C MET A 340 3.29 -16.80 20.07
N PRO A 341 3.91 -17.76 20.79
CA PRO A 341 5.03 -18.53 20.25
C PRO A 341 4.59 -19.28 18.98
N GLY A 342 5.32 -19.07 17.87
CA GLY A 342 5.02 -19.70 16.58
C GLY A 342 4.20 -18.85 15.61
N ASN A 343 3.99 -17.56 15.89
CA ASN A 343 3.51 -16.62 14.88
C ASN A 343 4.62 -16.34 13.83
N ASP A 344 4.69 -17.20 12.81
CA ASP A 344 5.72 -17.18 11.79
C ASP A 344 5.77 -15.86 10.99
N ALA A 345 4.63 -15.19 10.83
CA ALA A 345 4.58 -13.88 10.16
C ALA A 345 5.34 -12.81 10.96
N VAL A 346 5.10 -12.73 12.28
CA VAL A 346 5.78 -11.76 13.15
C VAL A 346 7.26 -12.11 13.32
N ALA A 347 7.58 -13.40 13.47
CA ALA A 347 8.97 -13.85 13.54
C ALA A 347 9.76 -13.49 12.28
N GLY A 348 9.12 -13.45 11.10
CA GLY A 348 9.77 -13.10 9.84
C GLY A 348 10.10 -11.62 9.77
N ILE A 349 9.16 -10.78 10.23
CA ILE A 349 9.35 -9.33 10.35
C ILE A 349 10.48 -9.04 11.34
N LEU A 350 10.44 -9.65 12.53
CA LEU A 350 11.46 -9.47 13.56
C LEU A 350 12.85 -9.93 13.10
N ALA A 351 12.95 -11.07 12.39
CA ALA A 351 14.21 -11.55 11.84
C ALA A 351 14.83 -10.57 10.84
N GLY A 352 14.01 -9.99 9.94
CA GLY A 352 14.47 -8.95 9.03
C GLY A 352 14.91 -7.68 9.77
N LEU A 353 14.16 -7.28 10.81
CA LEU A 353 14.48 -6.13 11.64
C LEU A 353 15.79 -6.32 12.42
N TYR A 354 16.08 -7.55 12.88
CA TYR A 354 17.35 -7.88 13.51
C TYR A 354 18.53 -7.77 12.55
N LEU A 355 18.40 -8.19 11.29
CA LEU A 355 19.44 -7.97 10.27
C LEU A 355 19.74 -6.47 10.12
N ASP A 356 18.68 -5.67 10.02
CA ASP A 356 18.75 -4.21 9.90
C ASP A 356 19.39 -3.52 11.11
N LEU A 357 19.26 -4.12 12.30
CA LEU A 357 19.82 -3.64 13.57
C LEU A 357 21.24 -4.18 13.83
N GLY A 358 21.76 -5.06 12.97
CA GLY A 358 23.05 -5.74 13.18
C GLY A 358 23.01 -6.83 14.28
N ARG A 359 21.82 -7.28 14.68
CA ARG A 359 21.57 -8.38 15.64
C ARG A 359 21.58 -9.73 14.90
N TYR A 360 22.74 -10.07 14.33
CA TYR A 360 22.86 -11.15 13.36
C TYR A 360 22.58 -12.54 13.95
N GLU A 361 23.03 -12.81 15.17
CA GLU A 361 22.78 -14.08 15.86
C GLU A 361 21.29 -14.32 16.11
N GLU A 362 20.58 -13.30 16.61
CA GLU A 362 19.14 -13.43 16.85
C GLU A 362 18.35 -13.57 15.54
N ALA A 363 18.78 -12.89 14.46
CA ALA A 363 18.20 -13.09 13.13
C ALA A 363 18.40 -14.53 12.64
N ILE A 364 19.61 -15.07 12.76
CA ILE A 364 19.95 -16.44 12.36
C ILE A 364 19.10 -17.45 13.12
N ASP A 365 18.93 -17.28 14.43
CA ASP A 365 18.12 -18.19 15.25
C ASP A 365 16.66 -18.20 14.82
N LEU A 366 16.06 -17.02 14.56
CA LEU A 366 14.71 -16.94 13.99
C LEU A 366 14.62 -17.60 12.61
N TYR A 367 15.57 -17.34 11.71
CA TYR A 367 15.59 -17.99 10.39
C TYR A 367 15.79 -19.52 10.45
N ARG A 368 16.55 -20.02 11.43
CA ARG A 368 16.67 -21.47 11.67
C ARG A 368 15.35 -22.09 12.10
N THR A 369 14.54 -21.38 12.90
CA THR A 369 13.19 -21.86 13.21
C THR A 369 12.33 -21.99 11.95
N PHE A 370 12.42 -21.04 11.01
CA PHE A 370 11.73 -21.14 9.71
C PHE A 370 12.19 -22.35 8.92
N ILE A 371 13.50 -22.52 8.74
CA ILE A 371 14.07 -23.63 7.96
C ILE A 371 13.73 -24.98 8.60
N SER A 372 13.59 -25.06 9.92
CA SER A 372 13.16 -26.29 10.60
C SER A 372 11.73 -26.72 10.22
N LYS A 373 10.85 -25.76 9.92
CA LYS A 373 9.45 -25.99 9.51
C LYS A 373 9.29 -26.07 7.99
N GLN A 374 10.08 -25.29 7.26
CA GLN A 374 10.09 -25.14 5.81
C GLN A 374 11.52 -25.26 5.27
N PRO A 375 12.04 -26.49 5.11
CA PRO A 375 13.42 -26.73 4.67
C PRO A 375 13.74 -26.23 3.26
N ASP A 376 12.71 -25.88 2.48
CA ASP A 376 12.84 -25.44 1.08
C ASP A 376 12.65 -23.92 0.93
N ASN A 377 12.76 -23.15 2.01
CA ASN A 377 12.65 -21.69 1.98
C ASN A 377 13.98 -21.02 1.57
N ALA A 378 14.15 -20.75 0.28
CA ALA A 378 15.37 -20.14 -0.26
C ALA A 378 15.68 -18.76 0.34
N ALA A 379 14.65 -17.94 0.59
CA ALA A 379 14.81 -16.60 1.16
C ALA A 379 15.37 -16.64 2.59
N ALA A 380 14.95 -17.59 3.42
CA ALA A 380 15.49 -17.77 4.77
C ALA A 380 16.99 -18.12 4.72
N TYR A 381 17.40 -19.02 3.83
CA TYR A 381 18.82 -19.33 3.63
C TYR A 381 19.62 -18.11 3.13
N ALA A 382 19.09 -17.35 2.17
CA ALA A 382 19.74 -16.14 1.67
C ALA A 382 19.92 -15.07 2.77
N ASN A 383 18.93 -14.90 3.66
CA ASN A 383 19.00 -13.96 4.77
C ASN A 383 19.96 -14.43 5.89
N ILE A 384 20.05 -15.73 6.16
CA ILE A 384 21.12 -16.28 7.03
C ILE A 384 22.50 -16.02 6.41
N ALA A 385 22.64 -16.18 5.10
CA ALA A 385 23.90 -15.91 4.44
C ALA A 385 24.28 -14.42 4.50
N LEU A 386 23.30 -13.51 4.40
CA LEU A 386 23.52 -12.08 4.60
C LEU A 386 24.08 -11.82 6.01
N ALA A 387 23.48 -12.41 7.05
CA ALA A 387 24.00 -12.30 8.41
C ALA A 387 25.47 -12.78 8.51
N TYR A 388 25.79 -13.94 7.94
CA TYR A 388 27.18 -14.44 7.92
C TYR A 388 28.13 -13.58 7.08
N SER A 389 27.64 -12.92 6.04
CA SER A 389 28.45 -12.00 5.23
C SER A 389 28.94 -10.82 6.06
N GLU A 390 28.03 -10.23 6.86
CA GLU A 390 28.28 -9.10 7.75
C GLU A 390 29.18 -9.47 8.94
N THR A 391 29.07 -10.69 9.46
CA THR A 391 29.99 -11.19 10.51
C THR A 391 31.32 -11.71 9.98
N GLY A 392 31.51 -11.75 8.65
CA GLY A 392 32.76 -12.16 7.99
C GLY A 392 32.94 -13.67 7.83
N GLU A 393 31.93 -14.47 8.14
CA GLU A 393 31.94 -15.93 8.13
C GLU A 393 31.69 -16.50 6.73
N THR A 394 32.64 -16.21 5.83
CA THR A 394 32.51 -16.42 4.37
C THR A 394 32.15 -17.86 3.97
N ASP A 395 32.66 -18.89 4.65
CA ASP A 395 32.31 -20.28 4.33
C ASP A 395 30.85 -20.62 4.65
N ARG A 396 30.30 -20.06 5.74
CA ARG A 396 28.90 -20.25 6.13
C ARG A 396 27.97 -19.44 5.24
N GLU A 397 28.37 -18.23 4.86
CA GLU A 397 27.71 -17.41 3.84
C GLU A 397 27.55 -18.23 2.54
N ILE A 398 28.65 -18.77 2.01
CA ILE A 398 28.65 -19.58 0.78
C ILE A 398 27.73 -20.80 0.93
N ALA A 399 27.86 -21.58 2.00
CA ALA A 399 27.05 -22.80 2.17
C ALA A 399 25.53 -22.51 2.18
N ASN A 400 25.11 -21.40 2.81
CA ASN A 400 23.71 -21.00 2.83
C ASN A 400 23.26 -20.45 1.46
N LEU A 401 24.10 -19.69 0.76
CA LEU A 401 23.79 -19.22 -0.60
C LEU A 401 23.74 -20.35 -1.62
N GLU A 402 24.60 -21.36 -1.52
CA GLU A 402 24.55 -22.58 -2.34
C GLU A 402 23.23 -23.32 -2.11
N LYS A 403 22.79 -23.45 -0.86
CA LYS A 403 21.50 -24.06 -0.53
C LYS A 403 20.34 -23.22 -1.09
N ALA A 404 20.34 -21.91 -0.89
CA ALA A 404 19.34 -21.00 -1.43
C ALA A 404 19.26 -21.09 -2.96
N PHE A 405 20.41 -21.09 -3.64
CA PHE A 405 20.52 -21.19 -5.10
C PHE A 405 20.04 -22.55 -5.62
N SER A 406 20.29 -23.64 -4.88
CA SER A 406 19.78 -24.97 -5.25
C SER A 406 18.25 -25.06 -5.20
N LEU A 407 17.61 -24.26 -4.35
CA LEU A 407 16.16 -24.19 -4.20
C LEU A 407 15.53 -23.26 -5.25
N GLU A 408 16.17 -22.15 -5.57
CA GLU A 408 15.73 -21.19 -6.58
C GLU A 408 16.83 -20.85 -7.62
N PRO A 409 17.13 -21.75 -8.57
CA PRO A 409 18.24 -21.56 -9.52
C PRO A 409 18.02 -20.44 -10.54
N GLU A 410 16.78 -19.98 -10.72
CA GLU A 410 16.41 -18.85 -11.60
C GLU A 410 16.42 -17.50 -10.85
N ASN A 411 16.70 -17.50 -9.54
CA ASN A 411 16.77 -16.27 -8.77
C ASN A 411 18.16 -15.62 -8.92
N HIS A 412 18.24 -14.71 -9.89
CA HIS A 412 19.44 -13.95 -10.20
C HIS A 412 20.05 -13.16 -9.02
N VAL A 413 19.26 -12.74 -8.02
CA VAL A 413 19.79 -12.03 -6.83
C VAL A 413 20.58 -13.00 -5.94
N ILE A 414 20.05 -14.20 -5.71
CA ILE A 414 20.74 -15.24 -4.96
C ILE A 414 22.01 -15.68 -5.70
N ALA A 415 21.92 -15.89 -7.01
CA ALA A 415 23.05 -16.24 -7.85
C ALA A 415 24.15 -15.15 -7.82
N PHE A 416 23.74 -13.87 -7.87
CA PHE A 416 24.66 -12.74 -7.76
C PHE A 416 25.38 -12.73 -6.41
N ASN A 417 24.65 -12.81 -5.31
CA ASN A 417 25.22 -12.83 -3.96
C ASN A 417 26.17 -14.03 -3.77
N LEU A 418 25.82 -15.21 -4.30
CA LEU A 418 26.69 -16.39 -4.29
C LEU A 418 28.00 -16.15 -5.06
N ALA A 419 27.92 -15.52 -6.23
CA ALA A 419 29.09 -15.20 -7.03
C ALA A 419 30.01 -14.19 -6.33
N VAL A 420 29.45 -13.20 -5.65
CA VAL A 420 30.19 -12.23 -4.83
C VAL A 420 30.86 -12.94 -3.64
N ALA A 421 30.15 -13.84 -2.96
CA ALA A 421 30.71 -14.61 -1.86
C ALA A 421 31.89 -15.49 -2.32
N TYR A 422 31.78 -16.15 -3.49
CA TYR A 422 32.91 -16.86 -4.09
C TYR A 422 34.07 -15.94 -4.46
N GLU A 423 33.80 -14.73 -4.98
CA GLU A 423 34.85 -13.75 -5.29
C GLU A 423 35.59 -13.30 -4.02
N LYS A 424 34.86 -13.02 -2.93
CA LYS A 424 35.41 -12.69 -1.60
C LYS A 424 36.29 -13.80 -1.03
N ALA A 425 35.92 -15.06 -1.29
CA ALA A 425 36.69 -16.24 -0.89
C ALA A 425 37.86 -16.60 -1.83
N ASP A 426 38.15 -15.77 -2.84
CA ASP A 426 39.10 -16.07 -3.93
C ASP A 426 38.82 -17.39 -4.68
N ARG A 427 37.58 -17.89 -4.61
CA ARG A 427 37.07 -19.05 -5.38
C ARG A 427 36.67 -18.62 -6.79
N ARG A 428 37.68 -18.17 -7.52
CA ARG A 428 37.55 -17.46 -8.78
C ARG A 428 36.77 -18.18 -9.87
N ASP A 429 37.02 -19.47 -10.09
CA ASP A 429 36.34 -20.23 -11.16
C ASP A 429 34.86 -20.44 -10.85
N ASP A 430 34.52 -20.64 -9.56
CA ASP A 430 33.14 -20.72 -9.10
C ASP A 430 32.43 -19.38 -9.26
N ALA A 431 33.06 -18.27 -8.85
CA ALA A 431 32.54 -16.92 -9.04
C ALA A 431 32.23 -16.64 -10.53
N ILE A 432 33.18 -16.93 -11.43
CA ILE A 432 33.00 -16.75 -12.88
C ILE A 432 31.82 -17.57 -13.42
N ARG A 433 31.71 -18.84 -13.03
CA ARG A 433 30.62 -19.72 -13.46
C ARG A 433 29.27 -19.17 -12.99
N THR A 434 29.19 -18.74 -11.73
CA THR A 434 27.95 -18.23 -11.14
C THR A 434 27.58 -16.86 -11.73
N TYR A 435 28.51 -15.92 -11.90
CA TYR A 435 28.24 -14.65 -12.59
C TYR A 435 27.77 -14.85 -14.03
N ARG A 436 28.31 -15.84 -14.76
CA ARG A 436 27.80 -16.18 -16.09
C ARG A 436 26.34 -16.64 -16.05
N ARG A 437 25.95 -17.42 -15.04
CA ARG A 437 24.55 -17.78 -14.82
C ARG A 437 23.67 -16.55 -14.56
N VAL A 438 24.16 -15.56 -13.81
CA VAL A 438 23.44 -14.28 -13.64
C VAL A 438 23.24 -13.60 -15.00
N LEU A 439 24.24 -13.57 -15.88
CA LEU A 439 24.11 -12.99 -17.22
C LEU A 439 23.22 -13.79 -18.18
N GLU A 440 23.04 -15.10 -17.97
CA GLU A 440 22.04 -15.88 -18.72
C GLU A 440 20.62 -15.42 -18.38
N LEU A 441 20.39 -15.00 -17.14
CA LEU A 441 19.10 -14.50 -16.64
C LEU A 441 18.91 -12.99 -16.90
N LYS A 442 20.00 -12.21 -16.78
CA LYS A 442 20.07 -10.76 -17.01
C LYS A 442 21.27 -10.40 -17.89
N PRO A 443 21.12 -10.47 -19.22
CA PRO A 443 22.24 -10.29 -20.17
C PRO A 443 22.97 -8.95 -20.10
N ASP A 444 22.28 -7.90 -19.68
CA ASP A 444 22.77 -6.51 -19.67
C ASP A 444 23.08 -5.98 -18.26
N ASP A 445 23.18 -6.88 -17.26
CA ASP A 445 23.57 -6.50 -15.90
C ASP A 445 25.00 -5.95 -15.88
N THR A 446 25.12 -4.63 -15.81
CA THR A 446 26.39 -3.93 -15.98
C THR A 446 27.35 -4.20 -14.83
N GLU A 447 26.84 -4.37 -13.61
CA GLU A 447 27.68 -4.70 -12.45
C GLU A 447 28.32 -6.08 -12.63
N VAL A 448 27.54 -7.07 -13.07
CA VAL A 448 28.05 -8.41 -13.34
C VAL A 448 29.04 -8.42 -14.50
N LEU A 449 28.76 -7.69 -15.57
CA LEU A 449 29.68 -7.53 -16.69
C LEU A 449 31.03 -6.96 -16.22
N GLU A 450 31.01 -5.92 -15.39
CA GLU A 450 32.21 -5.28 -14.83
C GLU A 450 33.00 -6.24 -13.93
N ARG A 451 32.33 -6.97 -13.04
CA ARG A 451 32.96 -7.97 -12.17
C ARG A 451 33.61 -9.09 -12.97
N LEU A 452 32.92 -9.64 -13.98
CA LEU A 452 33.49 -10.65 -14.86
C LEU A 452 34.66 -10.12 -15.68
N ALA A 453 34.55 -8.93 -16.26
CA ALA A 453 35.62 -8.32 -17.05
C ALA A 453 36.87 -8.08 -16.18
N GLY A 454 36.68 -7.51 -14.99
CA GLY A 454 37.73 -7.27 -14.00
C GLY A 454 38.37 -8.55 -13.51
N LEU A 455 37.58 -9.60 -13.25
CA LEU A 455 38.08 -10.94 -13.00
C LEU A 455 38.94 -11.35 -14.21
N TYR A 456 38.41 -11.58 -15.40
CA TYR A 456 39.22 -12.04 -16.54
C TYR A 456 40.52 -11.24 -16.77
N LEU A 457 40.48 -9.91 -16.57
CA LEU A 457 41.66 -9.06 -16.64
C LEU A 457 42.72 -9.42 -15.59
N ARG A 458 42.35 -9.57 -14.30
CA ARG A 458 43.27 -10.03 -13.24
C ARG A 458 43.81 -11.44 -13.49
N ALA A 459 43.10 -12.28 -14.26
CA ALA A 459 43.55 -13.62 -14.66
C ALA A 459 44.51 -13.58 -15.85
N LYS A 460 44.78 -12.40 -16.42
CA LYS A 460 45.51 -12.23 -17.68
C LYS A 460 44.83 -12.95 -18.87
N LYS A 461 43.53 -13.23 -18.75
CA LYS A 461 42.67 -13.79 -19.80
C LYS A 461 42.08 -12.63 -20.61
N TYR A 462 42.95 -11.95 -21.33
CA TYR A 462 42.64 -10.66 -21.95
C TYR A 462 41.57 -10.75 -23.05
N LYS A 463 41.48 -11.87 -23.79
CA LYS A 463 40.46 -12.05 -24.85
C LYS A 463 39.05 -12.05 -24.28
N GLU A 464 38.86 -12.78 -23.18
CA GLU A 464 37.60 -12.83 -22.45
C GLU A 464 37.28 -11.47 -21.82
N ALA A 465 38.27 -10.83 -21.19
CA ALA A 465 38.11 -9.48 -20.64
C ALA A 465 37.63 -8.48 -21.69
N VAL A 466 38.26 -8.47 -22.89
CA VAL A 466 37.83 -7.65 -24.03
C VAL A 466 36.38 -7.94 -24.42
N SER A 467 35.98 -9.22 -24.48
CA SER A 467 34.60 -9.59 -24.83
C SER A 467 33.59 -8.95 -23.89
N TYR A 468 33.84 -8.99 -22.57
CA TYR A 468 32.95 -8.38 -21.57
C TYR A 468 33.04 -6.85 -21.56
N TYR A 469 34.24 -6.25 -21.62
CA TYR A 469 34.35 -4.79 -21.68
C TYR A 469 33.71 -4.19 -22.95
N LYS A 470 33.74 -4.91 -24.08
CA LYS A 470 33.00 -4.50 -25.28
C LYS A 470 31.49 -4.46 -25.05
N LYS A 471 30.93 -5.39 -24.27
CA LYS A 471 29.51 -5.34 -23.88
C LYS A 471 29.24 -4.16 -22.95
N ILE A 472 30.12 -3.90 -21.99
CA ILE A 472 30.00 -2.75 -21.07
C ILE A 472 29.94 -1.44 -21.85
N VAL A 473 30.86 -1.19 -22.79
CA VAL A 473 30.84 0.06 -23.57
C VAL A 473 29.71 0.13 -24.60
N ALA A 474 29.09 -1.00 -24.96
CA ALA A 474 27.89 -1.01 -25.78
C ALA A 474 26.65 -0.57 -24.98
N VAL A 475 26.54 -1.01 -23.71
CA VAL A 475 25.46 -0.64 -22.79
C VAL A 475 25.68 0.76 -22.19
N SER A 476 26.93 1.09 -21.86
CA SER A 476 27.36 2.34 -21.23
C SER A 476 28.47 3.02 -22.05
N PRO A 477 28.14 3.72 -23.15
CA PRO A 477 29.12 4.32 -24.08
C PRO A 477 29.97 5.45 -23.51
N ARG A 478 29.73 5.86 -22.27
CA ARG A 478 30.50 6.88 -21.55
C ARG A 478 31.30 6.31 -20.38
N ASN A 479 31.35 4.99 -20.21
CA ASN A 479 32.12 4.34 -19.15
C ASN A 479 33.62 4.45 -19.46
N THR A 480 34.28 5.43 -18.85
CA THR A 480 35.70 5.72 -19.04
C THR A 480 36.59 4.58 -18.59
N ALA A 481 36.30 3.98 -17.44
CA ALA A 481 37.08 2.88 -16.88
C ALA A 481 37.09 1.65 -17.83
N ALA A 482 35.95 1.34 -18.44
CA ALA A 482 35.87 0.25 -19.42
C ALA A 482 36.70 0.52 -20.68
N TYR A 483 36.74 1.77 -21.19
CA TYR A 483 37.61 2.11 -22.33
C TYR A 483 39.10 2.05 -21.97
N SER A 484 39.50 2.52 -20.77
CA SER A 484 40.87 2.38 -20.28
C SER A 484 41.28 0.90 -20.18
N ALA A 485 40.41 0.06 -19.60
CA ALA A 485 40.66 -1.37 -19.47
C ALA A 485 40.68 -2.11 -20.82
N LEU A 486 39.85 -1.69 -21.80
CA LEU A 486 39.93 -2.17 -23.18
C LEU A 486 41.27 -1.80 -23.82
N GLY A 487 41.72 -0.56 -23.66
CA GLY A 487 43.02 -0.10 -24.15
C GLY A 487 44.15 -0.98 -23.64
N PHE A 488 44.17 -1.21 -22.33
CA PHE A 488 45.15 -2.08 -21.69
C PHE A 488 45.06 -3.54 -22.16
N ALA A 489 43.86 -4.11 -22.20
CA ALA A 489 43.68 -5.50 -22.63
C ALA A 489 44.06 -5.71 -24.10
N TYR A 490 43.77 -4.76 -24.99
CA TYR A 490 44.19 -4.81 -26.39
C TYR A 490 45.71 -4.64 -26.54
N GLN A 491 46.33 -3.77 -25.74
CA GLN A 491 47.78 -3.59 -25.72
C GLN A 491 48.50 -4.89 -25.32
N GLU A 492 48.00 -5.58 -24.30
CA GLU A 492 48.52 -6.88 -23.89
C GLU A 492 48.34 -7.96 -24.97
N LEU A 493 47.23 -7.89 -25.73
CA LEU A 493 46.97 -8.74 -26.89
C LEU A 493 47.74 -8.34 -28.16
N LYS A 494 48.54 -7.27 -28.12
CA LYS A 494 49.28 -6.69 -29.25
C LYS A 494 48.40 -6.19 -30.41
N ASP A 495 47.12 -5.93 -30.14
CA ASP A 495 46.21 -5.26 -31.08
C ASP A 495 46.32 -3.74 -30.87
N LEU A 496 47.45 -3.19 -31.33
CA LEU A 496 47.88 -1.83 -31.02
C LEU A 496 46.92 -0.76 -31.55
N GLU A 497 46.32 -0.96 -32.71
CA GLU A 497 45.34 -0.05 -33.30
C GLU A 497 44.08 0.07 -32.43
N LYS A 498 43.55 -1.06 -31.94
CA LYS A 498 42.38 -1.03 -31.06
C LYS A 498 42.72 -0.53 -29.66
N ALA A 499 43.93 -0.80 -29.19
CA ALA A 499 44.43 -0.25 -27.93
C ALA A 499 44.45 1.28 -27.99
N ALA A 500 45.07 1.85 -29.03
CA ALA A 500 45.12 3.29 -29.26
C ALA A 500 43.71 3.90 -29.32
N ALA A 501 42.81 3.34 -30.15
CA ALA A 501 41.45 3.83 -30.29
C ALA A 501 40.67 3.81 -28.96
N SER A 502 40.89 2.80 -28.12
CA SER A 502 40.22 2.68 -26.82
C SER A 502 40.75 3.72 -25.82
N TYR A 503 42.07 3.91 -25.75
CA TYR A 503 42.67 4.94 -24.90
C TYR A 503 42.32 6.36 -25.35
N GLU A 504 42.34 6.63 -26.67
CA GLU A 504 41.86 7.90 -27.23
C GLU A 504 40.42 8.18 -26.79
N LYS A 505 39.56 7.16 -26.85
CA LYS A 505 38.16 7.30 -26.42
C LYS A 505 38.04 7.58 -24.93
N ALA A 506 38.85 6.92 -24.09
CA ALA A 506 38.90 7.18 -22.65
C ALA A 506 39.31 8.64 -22.35
N LEU A 507 40.36 9.15 -23.01
CA LEU A 507 40.83 10.52 -22.88
C LEU A 507 39.79 11.54 -23.37
N GLN A 508 39.15 11.29 -24.52
CA GLN A 508 38.05 12.13 -25.04
C GLN A 508 36.86 12.23 -24.07
N LEU A 509 36.58 11.15 -23.32
CA LEU A 509 35.54 11.11 -22.31
C LEU A 509 35.96 11.74 -20.98
N GLY A 510 37.20 12.24 -20.87
CA GLY A 510 37.67 13.06 -19.76
C GLY A 510 38.54 12.34 -18.73
N VAL A 511 39.08 11.16 -19.04
CA VAL A 511 40.08 10.54 -18.16
C VAL A 511 41.32 11.42 -18.07
N LYS A 512 41.76 11.70 -16.84
CA LYS A 512 42.96 12.52 -16.54
C LYS A 512 44.07 11.65 -15.93
N ASP A 513 44.30 10.49 -16.52
CA ASP A 513 45.33 9.56 -16.10
C ASP A 513 46.56 9.72 -17.00
N ALA A 514 47.68 10.15 -16.42
CA ALA A 514 48.92 10.37 -17.14
C ALA A 514 49.50 9.04 -17.68
N ASP A 515 49.24 7.91 -17.01
CA ASP A 515 49.73 6.61 -17.47
C ASP A 515 49.07 6.20 -18.79
N ILE A 516 47.78 6.51 -18.96
CA ILE A 516 47.07 6.24 -20.22
C ILE A 516 47.67 7.07 -21.36
N GLN A 517 48.00 8.32 -21.08
CA GLN A 517 48.62 9.22 -22.05
C GLN A 517 50.01 8.75 -22.46
N TYR A 518 50.82 8.31 -21.50
CA TYR A 518 52.12 7.70 -21.76
C TYR A 518 51.98 6.40 -22.57
N ASN A 519 51.07 5.51 -22.17
CA ASN A 519 50.82 4.25 -22.88
C ASN A 519 50.38 4.49 -24.32
N LEU A 520 49.53 5.50 -24.57
CA LEU A 520 49.11 5.89 -25.91
C LEU A 520 50.30 6.39 -26.74
N ALA A 521 51.19 7.21 -26.16
CA ALA A 521 52.39 7.69 -26.84
C ALA A 521 53.34 6.55 -27.26
N VAL A 522 53.53 5.57 -26.38
CA VAL A 522 54.30 4.34 -26.65
C VAL A 522 53.65 3.52 -27.77
N ILE A 523 52.32 3.35 -27.74
CA ILE A 523 51.59 2.63 -28.78
C ILE A 523 51.73 3.32 -30.14
N TYR A 524 51.62 4.65 -30.20
CA TYR A 524 51.83 5.38 -31.45
C TYR A 524 53.25 5.23 -32.00
N ASP A 525 54.27 5.19 -31.14
CA ASP A 525 55.64 4.93 -31.57
C ASP A 525 55.77 3.54 -32.19
N GLN A 526 55.20 2.51 -31.55
CA GLN A 526 55.16 1.14 -32.07
C GLN A 526 54.41 1.01 -33.39
N LEU A 527 53.36 1.83 -33.59
CA LEU A 527 52.62 1.92 -34.85
C LEU A 527 53.32 2.78 -35.92
N GLY A 528 54.47 3.40 -35.61
CA GLY A 528 55.18 4.30 -36.51
C GLY A 528 54.50 5.67 -36.71
N LYS A 529 53.48 6.00 -35.91
CA LYS A 529 52.74 7.28 -35.93
C LYS A 529 53.52 8.35 -35.16
N LYS A 530 54.64 8.77 -35.75
CA LYS A 530 55.63 9.64 -35.07
C LYS A 530 55.05 10.98 -34.59
N LYS A 531 54.17 11.61 -35.36
CA LYS A 531 53.59 12.93 -35.00
C LYS A 531 52.65 12.81 -33.81
N GLU A 532 51.80 11.79 -33.83
CA GLU A 532 50.84 11.51 -32.77
C GLU A 532 51.54 11.05 -31.48
N SER A 533 52.59 10.22 -31.61
CA SER A 533 53.45 9.83 -30.49
C SER A 533 54.10 11.05 -29.83
N LEU A 534 54.69 11.94 -30.64
CA LEU A 534 55.34 13.14 -30.13
C LEU A 534 54.35 14.05 -29.39
N ALA A 535 53.17 14.30 -29.97
CA ALA A 535 52.13 15.10 -29.34
C ALA A 535 51.65 14.49 -28.01
N ALA A 536 51.49 13.17 -27.95
CA ALA A 536 51.11 12.48 -26.72
C ALA A 536 52.19 12.55 -25.64
N TYR A 537 53.48 12.43 -26.01
CA TYR A 537 54.59 12.64 -25.07
C TYR A 537 54.71 14.10 -24.62
N GLU A 538 54.46 15.08 -25.50
CA GLU A 538 54.40 16.51 -25.15
C GLU A 538 53.33 16.76 -24.08
N GLU A 539 52.11 16.24 -24.28
CA GLU A 539 51.03 16.42 -23.32
C GLU A 539 51.28 15.68 -21.99
N TYR A 540 51.89 14.49 -22.04
CA TYR A 540 52.35 13.79 -20.83
C TYR A 540 53.37 14.63 -20.06
N ALA A 541 54.44 15.08 -20.72
CA ALA A 541 55.53 15.82 -20.09
C ALA A 541 55.12 17.19 -19.55
N ALA A 542 54.07 17.81 -20.13
CA ALA A 542 53.49 19.05 -19.61
C ALA A 542 52.86 18.86 -18.22
N LYS A 543 52.39 17.65 -17.90
CA LYS A 543 51.81 17.28 -16.60
C LYS A 543 52.85 16.67 -15.67
N GLU A 544 53.59 15.69 -16.19
CA GLU A 544 54.57 14.89 -15.46
C GLU A 544 55.89 14.79 -16.24
N PRO A 545 56.78 15.78 -16.10
CA PRO A 545 58.08 15.75 -16.77
C PRO A 545 58.96 14.65 -16.15
N THR A 546 59.26 13.61 -16.92
CA THR A 546 60.20 12.56 -16.53
C THR A 546 61.44 12.59 -17.41
N VAL A 547 62.58 12.18 -16.84
CA VAL A 547 63.86 12.14 -17.59
C VAL A 547 63.74 11.32 -18.87
N ASN A 548 63.02 10.19 -18.83
CA ASN A 548 62.86 9.32 -19.99
C ASN A 548 62.05 10.00 -21.10
N VAL A 549 60.90 10.60 -20.77
CA VAL A 549 60.06 11.25 -21.78
C VAL A 549 60.72 12.52 -22.32
N LEU A 550 61.32 13.34 -21.45
CA LEU A 550 62.04 14.54 -21.90
C LEU A 550 63.22 14.19 -22.81
N ALA A 551 63.93 13.08 -22.57
CA ALA A 551 64.99 12.61 -23.47
C ALA A 551 64.44 12.22 -24.84
N ILE A 552 63.31 11.49 -24.89
CA ILE A 552 62.62 11.15 -26.14
C ILE A 552 62.22 12.42 -26.91
N LEU A 553 61.63 13.40 -26.21
CA LEU A 553 61.22 14.67 -26.80
C LEU A 553 62.41 15.48 -27.32
N ALA A 554 63.47 15.63 -26.52
CA ALA A 554 64.66 16.39 -26.90
C ALA A 554 65.33 15.82 -28.16
N ASP A 555 65.49 14.50 -28.23
CA ASP A 555 66.05 13.83 -29.40
C ASP A 555 65.12 13.94 -30.63
N ALA A 556 63.81 13.88 -30.42
CA ALA A 556 62.84 14.07 -31.51
C ALA A 556 62.89 15.51 -32.07
N TYR A 557 62.87 16.53 -31.21
CA TYR A 557 62.99 17.92 -31.63
C TYR A 557 64.30 18.21 -32.34
N LEU A 558 65.40 17.59 -31.90
CA LEU A 558 66.70 17.74 -32.55
C LEU A 558 66.69 17.18 -33.97
N ARG A 559 66.06 16.01 -34.18
CA ARG A 559 65.90 15.40 -35.51
C ARG A 559 64.96 16.20 -36.40
N ASP A 560 63.88 16.73 -35.84
CA ASP A 560 62.85 17.47 -36.58
C ASP A 560 63.23 18.93 -36.86
N GLY A 561 64.42 19.37 -36.42
CA GLY A 561 64.93 20.73 -36.64
C GLY A 561 64.29 21.78 -35.72
N ALA A 562 63.51 21.36 -34.71
CA ALA A 562 62.89 22.24 -33.72
C ALA A 562 63.91 22.63 -32.63
N TYR A 563 65.00 23.29 -33.03
CA TYR A 563 66.16 23.50 -32.17
C TYR A 563 65.87 24.30 -30.90
N ASP A 564 64.95 25.28 -30.94
CA ASP A 564 64.52 26.01 -29.75
C ASP A 564 63.91 25.10 -28.69
N LYS A 565 62.98 24.22 -29.10
CA LYS A 565 62.37 23.23 -28.21
C LYS A 565 63.40 22.21 -27.72
N ALA A 566 64.34 21.79 -28.59
CA ALA A 566 65.41 20.87 -28.20
C ALA A 566 66.30 21.49 -27.11
N VAL A 567 66.73 22.74 -27.28
CA VAL A 567 67.52 23.49 -26.30
C VAL A 567 66.80 23.59 -24.96
N SER A 568 65.55 24.05 -24.95
CA SER A 568 64.79 24.19 -23.70
C SER A 568 64.59 22.85 -22.99
N THR A 569 64.37 21.77 -23.74
CA THR A 569 64.15 20.42 -23.18
C THR A 569 65.45 19.83 -22.62
N TYR A 570 66.60 20.01 -23.29
CA TYR A 570 67.88 19.60 -22.72
C TYR A 570 68.26 20.43 -21.49
N GLU A 571 67.94 21.72 -21.44
CA GLU A 571 68.14 22.55 -20.24
C GLU A 571 67.28 22.05 -19.06
N GLN A 572 66.04 21.61 -19.31
CA GLN A 572 65.21 20.95 -18.31
C GLN A 572 65.83 19.62 -17.85
N LEU A 573 66.29 18.77 -18.77
CA LEU A 573 66.96 17.51 -18.44
C LEU A 573 68.21 17.72 -17.57
N ILE A 574 69.01 18.73 -17.87
CA ILE A 574 70.19 19.11 -17.09
C ILE A 574 69.79 19.62 -15.70
N THR A 575 68.68 20.34 -15.58
CA THR A 575 68.16 20.74 -14.27
C THR A 575 67.80 19.52 -13.41
N MET A 576 67.25 18.46 -14.02
CA MET A 576 66.93 17.21 -13.32
C MET A 576 68.15 16.34 -13.02
N LYS A 577 69.12 16.26 -13.95
CA LYS A 577 70.36 15.49 -13.82
C LYS A 577 71.55 16.28 -14.35
N HIS A 578 72.10 17.12 -13.49
CA HIS A 578 73.13 18.10 -13.83
C HIS A 578 74.47 17.49 -14.22
N ASP A 579 74.77 16.26 -13.81
CA ASP A 579 76.02 15.55 -14.00
C ASP A 579 76.01 14.57 -15.19
N ASN A 580 74.97 14.61 -16.01
CA ASN A 580 74.85 13.72 -17.16
C ASN A 580 75.53 14.32 -18.41
N SER A 581 76.69 13.77 -18.80
CA SER A 581 77.46 14.20 -19.98
C SER A 581 76.63 14.20 -21.27
N THR A 582 75.78 13.19 -21.47
CA THR A 582 74.94 13.06 -22.67
C THR A 582 73.94 14.21 -22.83
N PHE A 583 73.37 14.71 -21.73
CA PHE A 583 72.42 15.84 -21.80
C PHE A 583 73.12 17.16 -22.14
N HIS A 584 74.32 17.40 -21.58
CA HIS A 584 75.14 18.55 -21.94
C HIS A 584 75.62 18.48 -23.39
N ARG A 585 75.96 17.28 -23.87
CA ARG A 585 76.31 17.04 -25.28
C ARG A 585 75.12 17.29 -26.21
N GLY A 586 73.94 16.78 -25.86
CA GLY A 586 72.69 17.01 -26.60
C GLY A 586 72.34 18.50 -26.69
N LEU A 587 72.46 19.24 -25.57
CA LEU A 587 72.31 20.69 -25.54
C LEU A 587 73.33 21.40 -26.46
N GLY A 588 74.61 21.01 -26.38
CA GLY A 588 75.65 21.53 -27.26
C GLY A 588 75.31 21.33 -28.73
N ARG A 589 74.83 20.14 -29.09
CA ARG A 589 74.42 19.82 -30.46
C ARG A 589 73.23 20.64 -30.93
N ALA A 590 72.20 20.79 -30.09
CA ALA A 590 71.04 21.62 -30.39
C ALA A 590 71.44 23.08 -30.63
N LEU A 591 72.30 23.65 -29.77
CA LEU A 591 72.81 25.02 -29.90
C LEU A 591 73.68 25.22 -31.14
N TYR A 592 74.54 24.25 -31.47
CA TYR A 592 75.39 24.30 -32.65
C TYR A 592 74.56 24.33 -33.95
N LEU A 593 73.54 23.46 -34.04
CA LEU A 593 72.62 23.40 -35.17
C LEU A 593 71.72 24.64 -35.26
N LYS A 594 71.33 25.22 -34.12
CA LYS A 594 70.64 26.52 -34.06
C LYS A 594 71.52 27.70 -34.53
N GLY A 595 72.85 27.56 -34.45
CA GLY A 595 73.83 28.59 -34.81
C GLY A 595 74.41 29.36 -33.62
N GLU A 596 74.05 29.00 -32.38
CA GLU A 596 74.56 29.62 -31.15
C GLU A 596 75.89 28.97 -30.72
N VAL A 597 76.92 29.14 -31.55
CA VAL A 597 78.18 28.38 -31.46
C VAL A 597 78.92 28.58 -30.13
N ASP A 598 78.92 29.79 -29.57
CA ASP A 598 79.61 30.06 -28.29
C ASP A 598 78.98 29.30 -27.11
N ARG A 599 77.65 29.24 -27.06
CA ARG A 599 76.94 28.46 -26.05
C ARG A 599 77.14 26.96 -26.29
N ALA A 600 77.19 26.53 -27.55
CA ALA A 600 77.46 25.13 -27.89
C ALA A 600 78.82 24.67 -27.32
N VAL A 601 79.89 25.45 -27.56
CA VAL A 601 81.24 25.17 -27.00
C VAL A 601 81.20 25.08 -25.48
N LYS A 602 80.49 26.00 -24.81
CA LYS A 602 80.35 25.97 -23.34
C LYS A 602 79.66 24.70 -22.86
N SER A 603 78.58 24.28 -23.51
CA SER A 603 77.85 23.05 -23.17
C SER A 603 78.71 21.81 -23.41
N TYR A 604 79.42 21.72 -24.54
CA TYR A 604 80.33 20.60 -24.83
C TYR A 604 81.50 20.51 -23.85
N LYS A 605 82.12 21.64 -23.46
CA LYS A 605 83.14 21.66 -22.42
C LYS A 605 82.60 21.22 -21.06
N THR A 606 81.34 21.53 -20.79
CA THR A 606 80.66 21.05 -19.59
C THR A 606 80.42 19.53 -19.66
N ALA A 607 80.02 19.00 -20.82
CA ALA A 607 79.94 17.56 -21.05
C ALA A 607 81.30 16.87 -20.82
N LEU A 608 82.39 17.43 -21.34
CA LEU A 608 83.76 16.93 -21.13
C LEU A 608 84.18 16.92 -19.65
N LYS A 609 83.61 17.79 -18.81
CA LYS A 609 83.88 17.76 -17.37
C LYS A 609 83.39 16.44 -16.75
N TYR A 610 82.29 15.89 -17.27
CA TYR A 610 81.64 14.68 -16.77
C TYR A 610 82.07 13.42 -17.53
N ASP A 611 82.49 13.54 -18.80
CA ASP A 611 83.10 12.44 -19.57
C ASP A 611 84.30 12.97 -20.38
N ARG A 612 85.51 12.78 -19.85
CA ARG A 612 86.75 13.29 -20.45
C ARG A 612 87.28 12.40 -21.58
N GLU A 613 86.78 11.18 -21.70
CA GLU A 613 87.28 10.17 -22.63
C GLU A 613 86.44 10.08 -23.91
N ASP A 614 85.28 10.74 -23.98
CA ASP A 614 84.50 10.84 -25.22
C ASP A 614 85.21 11.75 -26.25
N TYR A 615 86.02 11.12 -27.11
CA TYR A 615 86.70 11.79 -28.22
C TYR A 615 85.74 12.55 -29.15
N ARG A 616 84.45 12.18 -29.21
CA ARG A 616 83.45 12.85 -30.05
C ARG A 616 83.15 14.27 -29.58
N LEU A 617 83.22 14.53 -28.27
CA LEU A 617 83.03 15.87 -27.73
C LEU A 617 84.14 16.82 -28.19
N TYR A 618 85.38 16.32 -28.26
CA TYR A 618 86.51 17.09 -28.81
C TYR A 618 86.29 17.40 -30.30
N LEU A 619 85.78 16.44 -31.09
CA LEU A 619 85.41 16.69 -32.49
C LEU A 619 84.32 17.75 -32.62
N GLU A 620 83.27 17.67 -31.80
CA GLU A 620 82.14 18.62 -31.80
C GLU A 620 82.56 20.03 -31.39
N ILE A 621 83.50 20.18 -30.43
CA ILE A 621 84.09 21.48 -30.07
C ILE A 621 84.99 22.00 -31.19
N ALA A 622 85.80 21.13 -31.81
CA ALA A 622 86.68 21.51 -32.90
C ALA A 622 85.89 22.03 -34.12
N GLU A 623 84.78 21.38 -34.46
CA GLU A 623 83.82 21.86 -35.48
C GLU A 623 83.28 23.26 -35.15
N CYS A 624 82.97 23.51 -33.87
CA CYS A 624 82.52 24.83 -33.43
C CYS A 624 83.59 25.90 -33.64
N TYR A 625 84.85 25.60 -33.30
CA TYR A 625 85.96 26.54 -33.51
C TYR A 625 86.26 26.75 -34.99
N GLU A 626 86.24 25.70 -35.82
CA GLU A 626 86.35 25.83 -37.29
C GLU A 626 85.28 26.77 -37.84
N LYS A 627 84.01 26.58 -37.42
CA LYS A 627 82.88 27.42 -37.85
C LYS A 627 83.05 28.88 -37.45
N LYS A 628 83.76 29.16 -36.35
CA LYS A 628 84.11 30.52 -35.90
C LYS A 628 85.36 31.10 -36.56
N GLY A 629 86.13 30.31 -37.32
CA GLY A 629 87.43 30.71 -37.86
C GLY A 629 88.58 30.68 -36.86
N LEU A 630 88.39 30.04 -35.70
CA LEU A 630 89.41 29.87 -34.65
C LEU A 630 90.23 28.60 -34.92
N PHE A 631 91.07 28.64 -35.95
CA PHE A 631 91.73 27.44 -36.48
C PHE A 631 92.82 26.86 -35.58
N GLU A 632 93.46 27.67 -34.73
CA GLU A 632 94.46 27.17 -33.76
C GLU A 632 93.78 26.34 -32.67
N GLU A 633 92.68 26.85 -32.11
CA GLU A 633 91.87 26.15 -31.12
C GLU A 633 91.17 24.92 -31.71
N ALA A 634 90.69 25.00 -32.95
CA ALA A 634 90.13 23.84 -33.65
C ALA A 634 91.18 22.72 -33.82
N LEU A 635 92.41 23.07 -34.23
CA LEU A 635 93.50 22.11 -34.42
C LEU A 635 93.88 21.42 -33.10
N GLU A 636 93.90 22.16 -31.99
CA GLU A 636 94.16 21.60 -30.65
C GLU A 636 93.12 20.53 -30.30
N GLU A 637 91.83 20.84 -30.46
CA GLU A 637 90.76 19.91 -30.09
C GLU A 637 90.67 18.71 -31.03
N TYR A 638 90.92 18.85 -32.35
CA TYR A 638 91.07 17.68 -33.23
C TYR A 638 92.26 16.81 -32.84
N THR A 639 93.37 17.41 -32.40
CA THR A 639 94.54 16.66 -31.91
C THR A 639 94.21 15.91 -30.63
N ASN A 640 93.45 16.52 -29.71
CA ASN A 640 92.93 15.85 -28.52
C ASN A 640 92.02 14.67 -28.88
N ALA A 641 91.10 14.86 -29.83
CA ALA A 641 90.25 13.79 -30.35
C ALA A 641 91.06 12.63 -30.95
N TYR A 642 92.08 12.94 -31.76
CA TYR A 642 92.97 11.94 -32.37
C TYR A 642 93.81 11.19 -31.33
N ARG A 643 94.27 11.89 -30.28
CA ARG A 643 95.01 11.26 -29.17
C ARG A 643 94.16 10.23 -28.43
N LEU A 644 92.87 10.51 -28.24
CA LEU A 644 91.93 9.60 -27.59
C LEU A 644 91.47 8.47 -28.53
N ASN A 645 91.28 8.77 -29.81
CA ASN A 645 90.94 7.78 -30.83
C ASN A 645 91.69 8.03 -32.15
N PRO A 646 92.83 7.37 -32.37
CA PRO A 646 93.63 7.51 -33.59
C PRO A 646 92.93 7.03 -34.87
N GLU A 647 91.84 6.26 -34.76
CA GLU A 647 91.05 5.79 -35.91
C GLU A 647 89.99 6.80 -36.35
N SER A 648 89.86 7.94 -35.66
CA SER A 648 88.91 8.98 -36.03
C SER A 648 89.27 9.59 -37.39
N ARG A 649 88.54 9.16 -38.42
CA ARG A 649 88.70 9.66 -39.80
C ARG A 649 88.61 11.18 -39.88
N GLN A 650 87.64 11.76 -39.17
CA GLN A 650 87.44 13.21 -39.15
C GLN A 650 88.66 13.95 -38.60
N ALA A 651 89.24 13.49 -37.48
CA ALA A 651 90.43 14.12 -36.93
C ALA A 651 91.65 13.95 -37.86
N MET A 652 91.83 12.75 -38.43
CA MET A 652 92.91 12.48 -39.39
C MET A 652 92.85 13.38 -40.63
N GLU A 653 91.66 13.67 -41.13
CA GLU A 653 91.46 14.54 -42.29
C GLU A 653 91.63 16.02 -41.92
N LYS A 654 91.08 16.46 -40.78
CA LYS A 654 91.08 17.87 -40.36
C LYS A 654 92.42 18.39 -39.84
N ILE A 655 93.22 17.57 -39.15
CA ILE A 655 94.51 18.01 -38.57
C ILE A 655 95.49 18.53 -39.65
N PRO A 656 95.76 17.80 -40.76
CA PRO A 656 96.62 18.31 -41.84
C PRO A 656 96.00 19.52 -42.55
N GLU A 657 94.68 19.50 -42.80
CA GLU A 657 93.96 20.60 -43.46
C GLU A 657 94.15 21.92 -42.71
N LEU A 658 93.91 21.92 -41.39
CA LEU A 658 94.04 23.10 -40.55
C LEU A 658 95.48 23.57 -40.41
N ARG A 659 96.47 22.66 -40.35
CA ARG A 659 97.90 23.02 -40.34
C ARG A 659 98.31 23.78 -41.59
N ILE A 660 97.87 23.31 -42.77
CA ILE A 660 98.14 23.99 -44.05
C ILE A 660 97.50 25.38 -44.04
N LYS A 661 96.24 25.47 -43.61
CA LYS A 661 95.50 26.74 -43.56
C LYS A 661 96.16 27.77 -42.64
N LEU A 662 96.59 27.36 -41.44
CA LEU A 662 97.30 28.23 -40.50
C LEU A 662 98.67 28.70 -41.03
N LEU A 663 99.39 27.85 -41.77
CA LEU A 663 100.63 28.24 -42.43
C LEU A 663 100.39 29.30 -43.52
N GLN A 664 99.32 29.15 -44.31
CA GLN A 664 98.92 30.13 -45.32
C GLN A 664 98.52 31.48 -44.69
N GLU A 665 97.79 31.46 -43.58
CA GLU A 665 97.43 32.69 -42.86
C GLU A 665 98.65 33.42 -42.29
N LYS A 666 99.64 32.68 -41.77
CA LYS A 666 100.89 33.26 -41.29
C LYS A 666 101.70 33.91 -42.42
N HIS A 667 101.75 33.27 -43.59
CA HIS A 667 102.43 33.83 -44.77
C HIS A 667 101.72 35.05 -45.38
N ASN A 668 100.40 35.14 -45.26
CA ASN A 668 99.64 36.29 -45.76
C ASN A 668 99.61 37.48 -44.79
N LYS A 669 100.02 37.30 -43.53
CA LYS A 669 100.10 38.35 -42.49
C LYS A 669 101.52 38.90 -42.28
N SER A 670 102.54 38.19 -42.76
CA SER A 670 103.94 38.61 -42.84
C SER A 670 104.20 39.36 -44.14
#